data_AF-A0A0E9N9D1-F1
#
_entry.id   AF-A0A0E9N9D1-F1
#
_cell.length_a   1.000
_cell.length_b   1.000
_cell.length_c   1.000
_cell.angle_alpha   90.00
_cell.angle_beta   90.00
_cell.angle_gamma   90.00
#
_symmetry.space_group_name_H-M   'P 1'
#
loop_
_entity.id
_entity.type
_entity.pdbx_description
1 polymer ?
#
loop_
_entity_poly.entity_id
_entity_poly.type
_entity_poly.pdbx_seq_one_letter_code
_entity_poly.pdbx_strand_id
1 'polypeptide(L)'
;MPKERKQRGRRAEKKREEEDLGEDQYTEQVNEGRDNYEGYDNGYEGQEQRWPDREELPEGAVYGQAFFGILDVDEEKYFKGIEDVLTANNFGDSEERQIFIDNVFEEIKGQELKLATSPTSSKLLEQLLANAPDSALKKFFEALNGHFLELVKHRFASHVCETLFTLCARVVDREVRAPDAQFMAGSDEPVISMENLFLYMCNELQPQIRFLVEDRFASHVLRIVLLVLSGRPPTSNDDSSTLRSKKSAKFKSRQMNSFELKTSDGMIRIPRSFRETVRQWIDELAGHASVADVRAVAVNPVGNPVIQLLLEIEAAENLKGENGETLVAKLLYGQDEDHEGGEEERDDYVETLLRDAVGSHLLECIVRTVKPDMVPKLYKAYFKGRLAKLSQHAIANFVAQRVIERLETEKLVNEVAHEIMPLFDKLLKTSRTGVIKAVLEACAKQNVQTEEVVNKLIEAMGCDRKKPADILPTMFKMESKELQKEARREEKKQEKIRKRKEAVAKGEEWAIKKEAEAKADEEIERTSSRSKLSKTGAFLAISVVQLPGDVGHFIVDSVLAQPRATILEWAVDAVASPVLEACLKRPTLNAVTKRRLLNYLDGKIVELACDAAGSHVVDACLNATMGLQNYRESIAAEFLAKAEEVRGHFYGRHAWRNWKMDLCKNKKAAWIAALRSEDNRRESTVKLPEPVTITPVVEDNLKKEKRKRSKEGEEPADEIDNLFAAAEHKTSKKAKSSPDHPTRPDRETWLEPYTRSVLYINPKRSLNPSTHPPLMSVPSPGLLRRASSVSGGQLPSLSVADVILQASSPSSDKRVEPRDWKTVPVSDVVAGQNLVTIDGDTSLEDACQMLIDRDMTSIPVRLKDGERGISHTFDFTDLNAFLLLVLGVGHPVEDAGSFQDLVMRARTGGKVPVARISDMAPKDPFVTVPSNEGLGKIVEIMGTGVHRLAVTDEAGELVGIVSQWSLVKYLWDNIRTFPALESLYQQTVEKLAIASKETVSIHGDKRVLEAFETMNKLNISSLAVVDSQNNLIGNISITDVKYVTRASSAPLLRTTCSHFLGIIRYEQGVENGRDSFPVFSVNPGSSLGHTVAKLIATKSHRMWVTVSSSASSTPPLTSGLQTHVPAIQPHSIGGPAPPSPHTDRLASTASNAGAIPTSGAGVGSGILRGVVSLTDIIYCFAREGGMNVDPGEARRRRRSSSAYSSASGNGDAARDRFWAGVGSPGPRERRTSGLGGSAVE
;
A
#
# COMPACT_ATOMS: atom_id res chain seq x y z
N MET A 1 -3.40 22.27 -55.14
CA MET A 1 -2.05 21.80 -54.74
C MET A 1 -1.71 22.34 -53.37
N PRO A 2 -1.71 21.51 -52.30
CA PRO A 2 -1.13 21.85 -51.00
C PRO A 2 0.41 21.71 -51.04
N LYS A 3 1.13 22.39 -50.14
CA LYS A 3 2.58 22.24 -49.96
C LYS A 3 2.90 21.24 -48.84
N GLU A 4 4.05 20.60 -48.94
CA GLU A 4 4.56 19.63 -47.96
C GLU A 4 4.72 20.23 -46.55
N ARG A 5 4.50 19.42 -45.52
CA ARG A 5 4.87 19.73 -44.12
C ARG A 5 6.06 18.85 -43.71
N LYS A 6 7.21 19.46 -43.43
CA LYS A 6 8.40 18.76 -42.94
C LYS A 6 8.22 18.22 -41.51
N GLN A 7 8.82 17.07 -41.23
CA GLN A 7 8.88 16.46 -39.90
C GLN A 7 9.63 17.35 -38.89
N ARG A 8 9.28 17.22 -37.60
CA ARG A 8 9.86 18.02 -36.50
C ARG A 8 10.78 17.20 -35.61
N GLY A 9 11.91 16.73 -36.16
CA GLY A 9 12.99 16.17 -35.36
C GLY A 9 13.55 17.23 -34.41
N ARG A 10 13.30 17.11 -33.10
CA ARG A 10 13.79 18.07 -32.09
C ARG A 10 13.98 17.51 -30.68
N ARG A 11 14.02 16.17 -30.53
CA ARG A 11 14.10 15.48 -29.22
C ARG A 11 15.35 14.61 -29.05
N ALA A 12 16.10 14.34 -30.12
CA ALA A 12 17.33 13.54 -30.08
C ALA A 12 18.60 14.37 -29.85
N GLU A 13 18.62 15.62 -30.32
CA GLU A 13 19.80 16.50 -30.33
C GLU A 13 20.17 16.99 -28.91
N LYS A 14 19.16 17.36 -28.10
CA LYS A 14 19.28 17.76 -26.68
C LYS A 14 19.71 16.60 -25.74
N LYS A 15 20.23 15.49 -26.28
CA LYS A 15 20.71 14.31 -25.53
C LYS A 15 22.22 14.10 -25.65
N ARG A 16 22.94 14.96 -26.40
CA ARG A 16 24.40 14.88 -26.60
C ARG A 16 25.20 16.03 -25.97
N GLU A 17 24.53 16.96 -25.28
CA GLU A 17 25.14 18.17 -24.70
C GLU A 17 25.14 18.16 -23.16
N GLU A 18 24.61 17.11 -22.51
CA GLU A 18 24.48 17.01 -21.04
C GLU A 18 25.47 16.00 -20.40
N GLU A 19 26.45 15.47 -21.15
CA GLU A 19 27.35 14.37 -20.70
C GLU A 19 28.82 14.75 -20.46
N ASP A 20 29.24 16.01 -20.70
CA ASP A 20 30.68 16.38 -20.88
C ASP A 20 31.20 17.47 -19.91
N LEU A 21 30.71 17.52 -18.65
CA LEU A 21 31.29 18.35 -17.58
C LEU A 21 31.26 17.59 -16.23
N GLY A 22 32.43 17.49 -15.58
CA GLY A 22 32.72 16.50 -14.54
C GLY A 22 32.63 16.93 -13.07
N GLU A 23 33.32 16.16 -12.23
CA GLU A 23 33.27 16.17 -10.76
C GLU A 23 33.87 17.43 -10.10
N ASP A 24 33.38 17.80 -8.92
CA ASP A 24 34.19 18.51 -7.90
C ASP A 24 33.66 18.32 -6.46
N GLN A 25 34.44 18.75 -5.45
CA GLN A 25 34.47 18.11 -4.12
C GLN A 25 33.69 18.78 -2.94
N TYR A 26 33.32 17.92 -1.97
CA TYR A 26 33.12 18.12 -0.51
C TYR A 26 32.73 19.48 0.10
N THR A 27 31.73 19.46 1.00
CA THR A 27 31.92 19.83 2.43
C THR A 27 30.74 19.41 3.31
N GLU A 28 31.01 18.95 4.53
CA GLU A 28 30.00 18.70 5.58
C GLU A 28 29.73 19.98 6.40
N GLN A 29 28.49 20.17 6.85
CA GLN A 29 28.22 20.88 8.11
C GLN A 29 27.07 20.21 8.87
N VAL A 30 27.36 19.82 10.12
CA VAL A 30 26.39 19.30 11.09
C VAL A 30 25.45 20.42 11.52
N ASN A 31 24.16 20.13 11.69
CA ASN A 31 23.27 20.96 12.50
C ASN A 31 22.19 20.10 13.17
N GLU A 32 21.88 20.42 14.42
CA GLU A 32 21.08 19.56 15.30
C GLU A 32 19.56 19.77 15.09
N GLY A 33 18.77 18.76 15.48
CA GLY A 33 17.38 18.65 15.02
C GLY A 33 16.35 19.48 15.79
N ARG A 34 15.32 19.98 15.07
CA ARG A 34 13.99 20.24 15.63
C ARG A 34 12.87 20.27 14.60
N ASP A 35 11.69 19.78 15.02
CA ASP A 35 10.35 20.21 14.63
C ASP A 35 9.95 20.19 13.13
N ASN A 36 9.94 19.00 12.51
CA ASN A 36 9.14 18.73 11.31
C ASN A 36 7.85 17.94 11.66
N TYR A 37 6.83 18.64 12.19
CA TYR A 37 5.47 18.11 12.32
C TYR A 37 4.45 18.97 11.56
N GLU A 38 4.14 18.51 10.36
CA GLU A 38 2.93 18.80 9.58
C GLU A 38 2.39 17.46 9.06
N GLY A 39 1.14 17.43 8.59
CA GLY A 39 0.41 16.17 8.38
C GLY A 39 1.08 15.20 7.39
N TYR A 40 0.82 13.91 7.60
CA TYR A 40 1.16 12.84 6.67
C TYR A 40 0.36 12.99 5.36
N ASP A 41 0.85 13.86 4.47
CA ASP A 41 0.70 13.63 3.04
C ASP A 41 1.44 12.32 2.71
N ASN A 42 0.78 11.39 2.02
CA ASN A 42 1.36 10.08 1.71
C ASN A 42 2.43 10.24 0.62
N GLY A 43 3.63 10.64 1.05
CA GLY A 43 4.76 11.05 0.21
C GLY A 43 5.36 9.97 -0.71
N TYR A 44 4.80 8.77 -0.71
CA TYR A 44 5.17 7.65 -1.59
C TYR A 44 4.34 7.62 -2.89
N GLU A 45 4.11 8.76 -3.54
CA GLU A 45 3.79 8.78 -4.97
C GLU A 45 4.07 10.15 -5.63
N GLY A 46 4.93 10.17 -6.65
CA GLY A 46 5.02 11.30 -7.58
C GLY A 46 6.30 12.14 -7.58
N GLN A 47 7.47 11.56 -7.30
CA GLN A 47 8.67 11.95 -8.06
C GLN A 47 8.64 11.23 -9.41
N GLU A 48 8.81 11.98 -10.51
CA GLU A 48 9.17 11.41 -11.81
C GLU A 48 10.66 11.04 -11.78
N GLN A 49 10.99 9.86 -11.23
CA GLN A 49 12.32 9.32 -11.36
C GLN A 49 12.56 8.94 -12.82
N ARG A 50 13.37 9.76 -13.52
CA ARG A 50 13.93 9.45 -14.82
C ARG A 50 15.03 8.40 -14.65
N TRP A 51 14.66 7.13 -14.76
CA TRP A 51 15.60 6.02 -14.80
C TRP A 51 16.41 6.01 -16.13
N PRO A 52 17.58 5.34 -16.20
CA PRO A 52 18.44 5.32 -17.38
C PRO A 52 17.77 4.72 -18.63
N ASP A 53 18.40 4.92 -19.79
CA ASP A 53 17.95 4.33 -21.05
C ASP A 53 18.13 2.79 -21.09
N ARG A 54 17.44 2.17 -22.06
CA ARG A 54 17.22 0.73 -22.20
C ARG A 54 18.45 0.00 -22.74
N GLU A 55 19.43 -0.25 -21.89
CA GLU A 55 20.51 -1.23 -22.12
C GLU A 55 20.78 -2.06 -20.84
N GLU A 56 20.99 -3.37 -21.03
CA GLU A 56 21.37 -4.37 -20.01
C GLU A 56 20.48 -4.55 -18.75
N LEU A 57 19.30 -5.17 -18.94
CA LEU A 57 18.63 -5.96 -17.90
C LEU A 57 18.85 -7.46 -18.15
N PRO A 58 19.40 -8.24 -17.19
CA PRO A 58 19.51 -9.69 -17.33
C PRO A 58 18.14 -10.38 -17.24
N GLU A 59 17.93 -11.43 -18.05
CA GLU A 59 16.73 -12.25 -17.98
C GLU A 59 16.66 -13.04 -16.65
N GLY A 60 15.52 -12.94 -15.93
CA GLY A 60 15.20 -13.83 -14.81
C GLY A 60 15.43 -13.31 -13.38
N ALA A 61 14.99 -12.09 -13.06
CA ALA A 61 14.95 -11.58 -11.68
C ALA A 61 13.67 -10.80 -11.34
N VAL A 62 12.58 -11.53 -11.06
CA VAL A 62 11.44 -11.07 -10.24
C VAL A 62 11.02 -12.25 -9.38
N TYR A 63 11.08 -12.11 -8.05
CA TYR A 63 10.74 -13.18 -7.11
C TYR A 63 10.09 -12.56 -5.86
N GLY A 64 9.21 -13.33 -5.19
CA GLY A 64 8.32 -12.80 -4.14
C GLY A 64 7.01 -12.20 -4.68
N GLN A 65 6.92 -11.99 -5.99
CA GLN A 65 5.67 -11.79 -6.72
C GLN A 65 5.50 -12.95 -7.72
N ALA A 66 4.26 -13.36 -8.00
CA ALA A 66 4.00 -14.48 -8.91
C ALA A 66 4.39 -14.14 -10.35
N PHE A 67 4.85 -15.16 -11.08
CA PHE A 67 5.48 -15.03 -12.38
C PHE A 67 4.69 -15.79 -13.44
N PHE A 68 4.09 -15.06 -14.38
CA PHE A 68 3.28 -15.61 -15.47
C PHE A 68 3.95 -15.47 -16.85
N GLY A 69 5.28 -15.33 -16.86
CA GLY A 69 6.08 -15.10 -18.07
C GLY A 69 6.52 -13.64 -18.25
N ILE A 70 7.37 -13.43 -19.25
CA ILE A 70 7.85 -12.11 -19.70
C ILE A 70 7.43 -11.95 -21.17
N LEU A 71 7.08 -10.73 -21.59
CA LEU A 71 6.84 -10.43 -23.00
C LEU A 71 8.17 -10.48 -23.76
N ASP A 72 8.20 -11.13 -24.91
CA ASP A 72 9.36 -11.06 -25.79
C ASP A 72 9.50 -9.67 -26.45
N VAL A 73 10.62 -9.45 -27.12
CA VAL A 73 11.01 -8.14 -27.68
C VAL A 73 10.09 -7.71 -28.84
N ASP A 74 9.33 -8.60 -29.46
CA ASP A 74 8.34 -8.30 -30.50
C ASP A 74 6.92 -8.16 -29.92
N GLU A 75 6.54 -8.96 -28.93
CA GLU A 75 5.33 -8.73 -28.11
C GLU A 75 5.36 -7.35 -27.43
N GLU A 76 6.49 -6.95 -26.82
CA GLU A 76 6.66 -5.61 -26.25
C GLU A 76 6.42 -4.50 -27.28
N LYS A 77 6.92 -4.66 -28.51
CA LYS A 77 6.71 -3.68 -29.59
C LYS A 77 5.24 -3.63 -30.03
N TYR A 78 4.62 -4.80 -30.16
CA TYR A 78 3.24 -4.94 -30.59
C TYR A 78 2.28 -4.28 -29.61
N PHE A 79 2.34 -4.64 -28.32
CA PHE A 79 1.48 -4.05 -27.29
C PHE A 79 1.75 -2.56 -27.08
N LYS A 80 3.00 -2.11 -27.22
CA LYS A 80 3.30 -0.67 -27.22
C LYS A 80 2.70 0.07 -28.42
N GLY A 81 2.67 -0.55 -29.60
CA GLY A 81 1.96 0.00 -30.76
C GLY A 81 0.46 0.18 -30.51
N ILE A 82 -0.17 -0.74 -29.77
CA ILE A 82 -1.56 -0.61 -29.32
C ILE A 82 -1.72 0.55 -28.31
N GLU A 83 -0.80 0.69 -27.34
CA GLU A 83 -0.80 1.80 -26.39
C GLU A 83 -0.70 3.18 -27.08
N ASP A 84 0.19 3.31 -28.08
CA ASP A 84 0.34 4.53 -28.87
C ASP A 84 -0.94 4.86 -29.66
N VAL A 85 -1.63 3.87 -30.23
CA VAL A 85 -2.90 4.06 -30.96
C VAL A 85 -4.05 4.46 -30.02
N LEU A 86 -4.21 3.76 -28.88
CA LEU A 86 -5.23 4.11 -27.88
C LEU A 86 -4.99 5.49 -27.26
N THR A 87 -3.72 5.85 -27.00
CA THR A 87 -3.33 7.15 -26.44
C THR A 87 -3.50 8.29 -27.46
N ALA A 88 -3.26 8.03 -28.75
CA ALA A 88 -3.56 9.00 -29.82
C ALA A 88 -5.08 9.20 -30.00
N ASN A 89 -5.88 8.16 -29.77
CA ASN A 89 -7.35 8.14 -29.87
C ASN A 89 -7.89 8.77 -31.17
N ASN A 90 -7.17 8.60 -32.28
CA ASN A 90 -7.46 9.18 -33.59
C ASN A 90 -8.23 8.18 -34.47
N PHE A 91 -9.31 7.61 -33.91
CA PHE A 91 -10.27 6.79 -34.64
C PHE A 91 -11.24 7.70 -35.42
N GLY A 92 -11.69 7.27 -36.59
CA GLY A 92 -12.64 8.01 -37.44
C GLY A 92 -14.04 8.08 -36.81
N ASP A 93 -14.46 7.00 -36.16
CA ASP A 93 -15.73 6.90 -35.43
C ASP A 93 -15.63 5.93 -34.22
N SER A 94 -16.77 5.65 -33.59
CA SER A 94 -16.84 4.76 -32.43
C SER A 94 -16.96 3.27 -32.77
N GLU A 95 -17.25 2.91 -34.02
CA GLU A 95 -17.37 1.53 -34.48
C GLU A 95 -15.98 0.98 -34.85
N GLU A 96 -15.17 1.77 -35.58
CA GLU A 96 -13.75 1.47 -35.82
C GLU A 96 -12.98 1.27 -34.50
N ARG A 97 -13.26 2.13 -33.52
CA ARG A 97 -12.68 2.05 -32.16
C ARG A 97 -13.10 0.77 -31.42
N GLN A 98 -14.35 0.31 -31.58
CA GLN A 98 -14.81 -0.93 -30.97
C GLN A 98 -14.19 -2.15 -31.65
N ILE A 99 -14.17 -2.18 -32.99
CA ILE A 99 -13.53 -3.26 -33.77
C ILE A 99 -12.04 -3.38 -33.42
N PHE A 100 -11.33 -2.26 -33.24
CA PHE A 100 -9.95 -2.28 -32.76
C PHE A 100 -9.81 -2.90 -31.37
N ILE A 101 -10.68 -2.51 -30.41
CA ILE A 101 -10.68 -3.05 -29.05
C ILE A 101 -11.00 -4.55 -29.05
N ASP A 102 -11.99 -5.00 -29.83
CA ASP A 102 -12.40 -6.40 -29.91
C ASP A 102 -11.29 -7.29 -30.50
N ASN A 103 -10.59 -6.82 -31.53
CA ASN A 103 -9.41 -7.51 -32.08
C ASN A 103 -8.29 -7.64 -31.05
N VAL A 104 -8.01 -6.59 -30.26
CA VAL A 104 -7.02 -6.66 -29.18
C VAL A 104 -7.45 -7.64 -28.08
N PHE A 105 -8.75 -7.75 -27.79
CA PHE A 105 -9.26 -8.70 -26.79
C PHE A 105 -9.11 -10.18 -27.20
N GLU A 106 -9.10 -10.51 -28.49
CA GLU A 106 -8.77 -11.88 -28.94
C GLU A 106 -7.25 -12.14 -28.98
N GLU A 107 -6.40 -11.12 -29.15
CA GLU A 107 -4.93 -11.29 -29.14
C GLU A 107 -4.35 -11.45 -27.72
N ILE A 108 -4.91 -10.77 -26.71
CA ILE A 108 -4.45 -10.92 -25.30
C ILE A 108 -4.87 -12.25 -24.66
N LYS A 109 -5.59 -13.11 -25.38
CA LYS A 109 -6.31 -14.28 -24.89
C LYS A 109 -5.35 -15.42 -24.55
N GLY A 110 -5.30 -15.82 -23.28
CA GLY A 110 -4.26 -16.70 -22.74
C GLY A 110 -2.93 -15.99 -22.44
N GLN A 111 -2.86 -14.66 -22.56
CA GLN A 111 -1.74 -13.81 -22.14
C GLN A 111 -2.10 -12.84 -21.01
N GLU A 112 -3.33 -12.87 -20.48
CA GLU A 112 -3.89 -11.87 -19.57
C GLU A 112 -3.04 -11.69 -18.31
N LEU A 113 -2.63 -12.80 -17.68
CA LEU A 113 -1.79 -12.83 -16.49
C LEU A 113 -0.41 -12.22 -16.75
N LYS A 114 0.25 -12.68 -17.83
CA LYS A 114 1.56 -12.20 -18.32
C LYS A 114 1.56 -10.69 -18.56
N LEU A 115 0.52 -10.20 -19.23
CA LEU A 115 0.31 -8.79 -19.55
C LEU A 115 -0.01 -7.95 -18.30
N ALA A 116 -0.77 -8.48 -17.35
CA ALA A 116 -1.08 -7.80 -16.09
C ALA A 116 0.14 -7.66 -15.17
N THR A 117 1.06 -8.63 -15.18
CA THR A 117 2.29 -8.59 -14.39
C THR A 117 3.46 -7.83 -15.03
N SER A 118 3.34 -7.38 -16.28
CA SER A 118 4.40 -6.63 -16.97
C SER A 118 4.34 -5.10 -16.71
N PRO A 119 5.48 -4.40 -16.56
CA PRO A 119 5.53 -2.96 -16.27
C PRO A 119 4.96 -2.06 -17.38
N THR A 120 4.96 -2.55 -18.63
CA THR A 120 4.53 -1.81 -19.83
C THR A 120 3.06 -2.08 -20.12
N SER A 121 2.69 -3.34 -20.29
CA SER A 121 1.33 -3.75 -20.69
C SER A 121 0.27 -3.64 -19.59
N SER A 122 0.63 -3.56 -18.30
CA SER A 122 -0.34 -3.33 -17.23
C SER A 122 -1.10 -2.01 -17.40
N LYS A 123 -0.41 -0.95 -17.82
CA LYS A 123 -1.02 0.37 -18.11
C LYS A 123 -1.90 0.33 -19.36
N LEU A 124 -1.47 -0.40 -20.39
CA LEU A 124 -2.28 -0.69 -21.57
C LEU A 124 -3.57 -1.42 -21.17
N LEU A 125 -3.50 -2.43 -20.32
CA LEU A 125 -4.68 -3.15 -19.82
C LEU A 125 -5.62 -2.24 -19.03
N GLU A 126 -5.11 -1.35 -18.15
CA GLU A 126 -5.96 -0.36 -17.49
C GLU A 126 -6.70 0.56 -18.49
N GLN A 127 -6.04 0.97 -19.59
CA GLN A 127 -6.69 1.75 -20.65
C GLN A 127 -7.70 0.92 -21.47
N LEU A 128 -7.36 -0.33 -21.82
CA LEU A 128 -8.19 -1.22 -22.61
C LEU A 128 -9.48 -1.58 -21.86
N LEU A 129 -9.36 -2.02 -20.60
CA LEU A 129 -10.48 -2.36 -19.73
C LEU A 129 -11.42 -1.16 -19.51
N ALA A 130 -10.88 0.06 -19.36
CA ALA A 130 -11.69 1.27 -19.21
C ALA A 130 -12.61 1.57 -20.42
N ASN A 131 -12.36 0.94 -21.57
CA ASN A 131 -13.15 1.05 -22.80
C ASN A 131 -13.84 -0.27 -23.19
N ALA A 132 -13.72 -1.33 -22.38
CA ALA A 132 -14.20 -2.66 -22.73
C ALA A 132 -15.73 -2.83 -22.57
N PRO A 133 -16.37 -3.63 -23.44
CA PRO A 133 -17.77 -4.04 -23.24
C PRO A 133 -17.90 -4.99 -22.03
N ASP A 134 -19.09 -5.04 -21.45
CA ASP A 134 -19.39 -5.79 -20.22
C ASP A 134 -19.08 -7.30 -20.35
N SER A 135 -19.17 -7.85 -21.57
CA SER A 135 -18.79 -9.23 -21.92
C SER A 135 -17.27 -9.46 -21.87
N ALA A 136 -16.48 -8.53 -22.39
CA ALA A 136 -15.01 -8.62 -22.35
C ALA A 136 -14.48 -8.44 -20.93
N LEU A 137 -15.10 -7.55 -20.12
CA LEU A 137 -14.79 -7.43 -18.70
C LEU A 137 -15.02 -8.75 -17.93
N LYS A 138 -16.12 -9.48 -18.23
CA LYS A 138 -16.36 -10.80 -17.64
C LYS A 138 -15.29 -11.82 -18.05
N LYS A 139 -15.03 -11.97 -19.36
CA LYS A 139 -14.04 -12.94 -19.87
C LYS A 139 -12.63 -12.65 -19.33
N PHE A 140 -12.25 -11.38 -19.23
CA PHE A 140 -10.96 -10.98 -18.64
C PHE A 140 -10.91 -11.24 -17.12
N PHE A 141 -12.00 -11.00 -16.37
CA PHE A 141 -12.07 -11.37 -14.96
C PHE A 141 -11.94 -12.89 -14.77
N GLU A 142 -12.65 -13.66 -15.60
CA GLU A 142 -12.64 -15.12 -15.59
C GLU A 142 -11.25 -15.71 -15.87
N ALA A 143 -10.47 -15.09 -16.76
CA ALA A 143 -9.08 -15.45 -17.05
C ALA A 143 -8.09 -15.18 -15.89
N LEU A 144 -8.49 -14.44 -14.85
CA LEU A 144 -7.68 -14.17 -13.65
C LEU A 144 -8.12 -14.98 -12.41
N ASN A 145 -9.23 -15.72 -12.49
CA ASN A 145 -9.72 -16.57 -11.39
C ASN A 145 -8.68 -17.63 -10.98
N GLY A 146 -8.47 -17.82 -9.68
CA GLY A 146 -7.46 -18.74 -9.14
C GLY A 146 -6.07 -18.13 -8.98
N HIS A 147 -5.88 -16.88 -9.46
CA HIS A 147 -4.63 -16.12 -9.34
C HIS A 147 -4.82 -14.75 -8.68
N PHE A 148 -6.04 -14.34 -8.31
CA PHE A 148 -6.29 -13.04 -7.69
C PHE A 148 -5.47 -12.83 -6.41
N LEU A 149 -5.31 -13.87 -5.58
CA LEU A 149 -4.49 -13.82 -4.38
C LEU A 149 -3.04 -13.42 -4.68
N GLU A 150 -2.52 -13.81 -5.83
CA GLU A 150 -1.18 -13.46 -6.29
C GLU A 150 -1.14 -12.06 -6.93
N LEU A 151 -2.13 -11.76 -7.78
CA LEU A 151 -2.24 -10.52 -8.54
C LEU A 151 -2.47 -9.29 -7.64
N VAL A 152 -3.26 -9.40 -6.56
CA VAL A 152 -3.50 -8.27 -5.65
C VAL A 152 -2.24 -7.86 -4.86
N LYS A 153 -1.30 -8.79 -4.66
CA LYS A 153 0.02 -8.55 -4.02
C LYS A 153 1.11 -8.15 -5.03
N HIS A 154 0.79 -8.09 -6.32
CA HIS A 154 1.77 -7.86 -7.39
C HIS A 154 1.80 -6.38 -7.82
N ARG A 155 3.00 -5.76 -7.87
CA ARG A 155 3.22 -4.30 -8.00
C ARG A 155 2.60 -3.60 -9.22
N PHE A 156 2.32 -4.36 -10.29
CA PHE A 156 1.65 -3.88 -11.50
C PHE A 156 0.21 -4.40 -11.61
N ALA A 157 0.01 -5.73 -11.56
CA ALA A 157 -1.31 -6.34 -11.63
C ALA A 157 -2.30 -5.87 -10.53
N SER A 158 -1.84 -5.42 -9.35
CA SER A 158 -2.73 -4.84 -8.33
C SER A 158 -3.53 -3.66 -8.87
N HIS A 159 -2.92 -2.78 -9.68
CA HIS A 159 -3.61 -1.65 -10.31
C HIS A 159 -4.56 -2.09 -11.45
N VAL A 160 -4.22 -3.18 -12.16
CA VAL A 160 -5.12 -3.82 -13.12
C VAL A 160 -6.36 -4.37 -12.39
N CYS A 161 -6.19 -5.03 -11.24
CA CYS A 161 -7.28 -5.47 -10.38
C CYS A 161 -8.12 -4.29 -9.85
N GLU A 162 -7.51 -3.22 -9.33
CA GLU A 162 -8.24 -2.01 -8.91
C GLU A 162 -9.12 -1.44 -10.04
N THR A 163 -8.60 -1.36 -11.26
CA THR A 163 -9.32 -0.86 -12.43
C THR A 163 -10.43 -1.82 -12.86
N LEU A 164 -10.12 -3.12 -12.98
CA LEU A 164 -11.09 -4.17 -13.30
C LEU A 164 -12.26 -4.15 -12.31
N PHE A 165 -11.99 -4.20 -11.00
CA PHE A 165 -13.02 -4.26 -9.97
C PHE A 165 -13.88 -2.98 -9.93
N THR A 166 -13.26 -1.81 -10.12
CA THR A 166 -14.00 -0.54 -10.24
C THR A 166 -14.94 -0.55 -11.46
N LEU A 167 -14.52 -1.13 -12.58
CA LEU A 167 -15.34 -1.24 -13.78
C LEU A 167 -16.45 -2.29 -13.62
N CYS A 168 -16.16 -3.44 -12.98
CA CYS A 168 -17.15 -4.49 -12.73
C CYS A 168 -18.34 -3.99 -11.88
N ALA A 169 -18.13 -3.00 -11.00
CA ALA A 169 -19.22 -2.38 -10.22
C ALA A 169 -20.37 -1.84 -11.09
N ARG A 170 -20.07 -1.31 -12.30
CA ARG A 170 -21.10 -0.84 -13.24
C ARG A 170 -21.86 -1.98 -13.92
N VAL A 171 -21.26 -3.18 -13.97
CA VAL A 171 -21.90 -4.39 -14.51
C VAL A 171 -22.83 -4.97 -13.45
N VAL A 172 -22.39 -5.05 -12.19
CA VAL A 172 -23.21 -5.50 -11.06
C VAL A 172 -24.52 -4.69 -10.94
N ASP A 173 -24.46 -3.35 -10.96
CA ASP A 173 -25.68 -2.52 -10.91
C ASP A 173 -26.62 -2.72 -12.10
N ARG A 174 -26.08 -3.06 -13.29
CA ARG A 174 -26.89 -3.40 -14.47
C ARG A 174 -27.58 -4.75 -14.33
N GLU A 175 -26.87 -5.76 -13.82
CA GLU A 175 -27.42 -7.11 -13.60
C GLU A 175 -28.48 -7.12 -12.50
N VAL A 176 -28.22 -6.47 -11.36
CA VAL A 176 -29.19 -6.30 -10.26
C VAL A 176 -30.44 -5.52 -10.71
N ARG A 177 -30.31 -4.64 -11.71
CA ARG A 177 -31.40 -3.86 -12.29
C ARG A 177 -32.23 -4.61 -13.34
N ALA A 178 -31.64 -5.59 -14.02
CA ALA A 178 -32.26 -6.30 -15.15
C ALA A 178 -31.77 -7.76 -15.25
N PRO A 179 -32.06 -8.63 -14.26
CA PRO A 179 -31.53 -9.99 -14.22
C PRO A 179 -31.95 -10.83 -15.45
N ASP A 180 -33.21 -10.68 -15.89
CA ASP A 180 -33.75 -11.41 -17.05
C ASP A 180 -33.01 -11.13 -18.38
N ALA A 181 -32.26 -10.03 -18.47
CA ALA A 181 -31.50 -9.67 -19.66
C ALA A 181 -30.34 -10.65 -19.95
N GLN A 182 -29.84 -11.35 -18.93
CA GLN A 182 -28.76 -12.34 -19.07
C GLN A 182 -29.16 -13.53 -19.96
N PHE A 183 -30.46 -13.87 -20.01
CA PHE A 183 -30.99 -15.01 -20.77
C PHE A 183 -31.47 -14.65 -22.19
N MET A 184 -31.26 -13.40 -22.64
CA MET A 184 -31.74 -12.89 -23.94
C MET A 184 -30.62 -12.75 -24.99
N ALA A 185 -29.36 -13.02 -24.63
CA ALA A 185 -28.25 -13.11 -25.58
C ALA A 185 -28.27 -14.50 -26.24
N GLY A 186 -28.54 -14.56 -27.55
CA GLY A 186 -28.73 -15.79 -28.31
C GLY A 186 -27.44 -16.55 -28.65
N SER A 187 -26.67 -16.93 -27.64
CA SER A 187 -25.44 -17.73 -27.74
C SER A 187 -25.53 -18.92 -26.79
N ASP A 188 -25.18 -20.13 -27.26
CA ASP A 188 -25.28 -21.37 -26.46
C ASP A 188 -24.23 -21.49 -25.31
N GLU A 189 -23.42 -20.46 -25.06
CA GLU A 189 -22.46 -20.41 -23.95
C GLU A 189 -23.12 -19.88 -22.64
N PRO A 190 -23.04 -20.59 -21.50
CA PRO A 190 -23.62 -20.13 -20.24
C PRO A 190 -22.77 -19.03 -19.58
N VAL A 191 -23.15 -17.77 -19.79
CA VAL A 191 -22.43 -16.60 -19.26
C VAL A 191 -22.62 -16.47 -17.74
N ILE A 192 -21.52 -16.59 -16.99
CA ILE A 192 -21.49 -16.39 -15.52
C ILE A 192 -21.87 -14.95 -15.15
N SER A 193 -22.63 -14.74 -14.06
CA SER A 193 -22.95 -13.39 -13.54
C SER A 193 -21.70 -12.70 -12.98
N MET A 194 -21.67 -11.36 -13.03
CA MET A 194 -20.60 -10.61 -12.39
C MET A 194 -20.63 -10.79 -10.87
N GLU A 195 -21.81 -10.98 -10.28
CA GLU A 195 -21.97 -11.41 -8.88
C GLU A 195 -21.14 -12.66 -8.57
N ASN A 196 -21.32 -13.76 -9.32
CA ASN A 196 -20.64 -15.03 -9.04
C ASN A 196 -19.13 -14.95 -9.26
N LEU A 197 -18.67 -14.20 -10.27
CA LEU A 197 -17.25 -13.93 -10.50
C LEU A 197 -16.63 -13.17 -9.32
N PHE A 198 -17.30 -12.11 -8.85
CA PHE A 198 -16.81 -11.30 -7.72
C PHE A 198 -16.79 -12.11 -6.41
N LEU A 199 -17.81 -12.93 -6.16
CA LEU A 199 -17.86 -13.84 -5.01
C LEU A 199 -16.76 -14.90 -5.05
N TYR A 200 -16.46 -15.48 -6.22
CA TYR A 200 -15.37 -16.44 -6.38
C TYR A 200 -14.01 -15.83 -5.97
N MET A 201 -13.69 -14.64 -6.50
CA MET A 201 -12.51 -13.88 -6.13
C MET A 201 -12.48 -13.55 -4.62
N CYS A 202 -13.61 -13.16 -4.03
CA CYS A 202 -13.65 -12.87 -2.59
C CYS A 202 -13.39 -14.11 -1.72
N ASN A 203 -13.90 -15.28 -2.13
CA ASN A 203 -13.63 -16.57 -1.47
C ASN A 203 -12.15 -16.99 -1.61
N GLU A 204 -11.50 -16.62 -2.72
CA GLU A 204 -10.07 -16.86 -2.96
C GLU A 204 -9.18 -16.00 -2.01
N LEU A 205 -9.57 -14.76 -1.74
CA LEU A 205 -8.84 -13.85 -0.86
C LEU A 205 -9.10 -14.10 0.65
N GLN A 206 -10.30 -14.56 1.00
CA GLN A 206 -10.76 -14.68 2.39
C GLN A 206 -9.78 -15.43 3.33
N PRO A 207 -9.17 -16.57 2.98
CA PRO A 207 -8.24 -17.29 3.86
C PRO A 207 -6.94 -16.53 4.19
N GLN A 208 -6.62 -15.44 3.48
CA GLN A 208 -5.47 -14.59 3.77
C GLN A 208 -5.85 -13.15 4.15
N ILE A 209 -7.14 -12.84 4.37
CA ILE A 209 -7.63 -11.45 4.51
C ILE A 209 -6.87 -10.66 5.60
N ARG A 210 -6.54 -11.29 6.74
CA ARG A 210 -5.73 -10.69 7.82
C ARG A 210 -4.38 -10.16 7.33
N PHE A 211 -3.68 -10.93 6.50
CA PHE A 211 -2.37 -10.56 5.95
C PHE A 211 -2.51 -9.57 4.78
N LEU A 212 -3.55 -9.72 3.96
CA LEU A 212 -3.81 -8.83 2.82
C LEU A 212 -4.19 -7.41 3.25
N VAL A 213 -4.76 -7.23 4.45
CA VAL A 213 -5.02 -5.91 5.06
C VAL A 213 -3.72 -5.12 5.25
N GLU A 214 -2.63 -5.77 5.67
CA GLU A 214 -1.34 -5.11 5.93
C GLU A 214 -0.39 -5.11 4.70
N ASP A 215 -0.77 -5.78 3.60
CA ASP A 215 0.04 -5.81 2.38
C ASP A 215 -0.01 -4.47 1.61
N ARG A 216 1.18 -3.99 1.23
CA ARG A 216 1.39 -2.68 0.59
C ARG A 216 0.70 -2.49 -0.77
N PHE A 217 0.29 -3.57 -1.44
CA PHE A 217 -0.44 -3.54 -2.71
C PHE A 217 -1.88 -4.02 -2.51
N ALA A 218 -2.09 -5.15 -1.81
CA ALA A 218 -3.40 -5.75 -1.66
C ALA A 218 -4.34 -4.87 -0.83
N SER A 219 -3.85 -4.14 0.18
CA SER A 219 -4.65 -3.17 0.96
C SER A 219 -5.33 -2.09 0.09
N HIS A 220 -4.74 -1.72 -1.06
CA HIS A 220 -5.37 -0.81 -2.03
C HIS A 220 -6.52 -1.52 -2.77
N VAL A 221 -6.28 -2.75 -3.23
CA VAL A 221 -7.30 -3.54 -3.92
C VAL A 221 -8.46 -3.89 -2.99
N LEU A 222 -8.19 -4.29 -1.73
CA LEU A 222 -9.21 -4.57 -0.71
C LEU A 222 -10.11 -3.36 -0.45
N ARG A 223 -9.58 -2.13 -0.45
CA ARG A 223 -10.39 -0.91 -0.35
C ARG A 223 -11.35 -0.78 -1.53
N ILE A 224 -10.92 -1.06 -2.76
CA ILE A 224 -11.81 -1.08 -3.93
C ILE A 224 -12.86 -2.20 -3.80
N VAL A 225 -12.46 -3.42 -3.42
CA VAL A 225 -13.39 -4.55 -3.20
C VAL A 225 -14.44 -4.22 -2.16
N LEU A 226 -14.07 -3.66 -1.00
CA LEU A 226 -14.98 -3.25 0.06
C LEU A 226 -15.96 -2.14 -0.38
N LEU A 227 -15.53 -1.19 -1.21
CA LEU A 227 -16.44 -0.19 -1.79
C LEU A 227 -17.46 -0.85 -2.72
N VAL A 228 -17.02 -1.75 -3.61
CA VAL A 228 -17.93 -2.49 -4.52
C VAL A 228 -18.90 -3.39 -3.73
N LEU A 229 -18.42 -4.11 -2.72
CA LEU A 229 -19.26 -4.98 -1.88
C LEU A 229 -20.24 -4.20 -0.98
N SER A 230 -19.96 -2.93 -0.67
CA SER A 230 -20.87 -2.03 0.09
C SER A 230 -21.70 -1.10 -0.80
N GLY A 231 -21.64 -1.25 -2.13
CA GLY A 231 -22.38 -0.40 -3.06
C GLY A 231 -21.91 1.06 -3.08
N ARG A 232 -20.71 1.35 -2.57
CA ARG A 232 -20.11 2.69 -2.59
C ARG A 232 -19.32 2.89 -3.89
N PRO A 233 -19.42 4.04 -4.58
CA PRO A 233 -18.69 4.26 -5.82
C PRO A 233 -17.17 4.30 -5.58
N PRO A 234 -16.34 3.44 -6.21
CA PRO A 234 -14.89 3.41 -5.95
C PRO A 234 -14.10 4.64 -6.45
N THR A 235 -14.81 5.62 -7.02
CA THR A 235 -14.27 6.87 -7.58
C THR A 235 -14.92 8.12 -6.97
N SER A 236 -15.53 8.05 -5.79
CA SER A 236 -16.03 9.25 -5.12
C SER A 236 -14.89 10.22 -4.80
N ASN A 237 -15.13 11.51 -5.03
CA ASN A 237 -14.18 12.60 -4.73
C ASN A 237 -14.34 13.11 -3.28
N ASP A 238 -14.90 12.29 -2.39
CA ASP A 238 -15.11 12.68 -1.00
C ASP A 238 -13.77 12.92 -0.31
N ASP A 239 -13.74 13.83 0.67
CA ASP A 239 -12.49 14.36 1.24
C ASP A 239 -11.67 13.34 2.07
N SER A 240 -12.11 12.07 2.15
CA SER A 240 -11.45 10.97 2.84
C SER A 240 -10.12 10.59 2.18
N SER A 241 -9.02 10.80 2.91
CA SER A 241 -7.66 10.41 2.53
C SER A 241 -7.43 8.89 2.48
N THR A 242 -8.44 8.08 2.85
CA THR A 242 -8.34 6.62 2.99
C THR A 242 -8.17 5.87 1.68
N LEU A 243 -8.54 6.45 0.53
CA LEU A 243 -8.46 5.78 -0.77
C LEU A 243 -7.18 6.12 -1.55
N ARG A 244 -7.01 7.38 -1.95
CA ARG A 244 -5.89 7.85 -2.80
C ARG A 244 -5.50 9.30 -2.46
N SER A 245 -4.28 9.71 -2.82
CA SER A 245 -3.88 11.12 -2.72
C SER A 245 -4.70 12.00 -3.66
N LYS A 246 -4.95 13.26 -3.28
CA LYS A 246 -5.76 14.22 -4.08
C LYS A 246 -5.14 14.58 -5.44
N LYS A 247 -3.87 14.20 -5.67
CA LYS A 247 -3.17 14.25 -6.96
C LYS A 247 -3.45 13.00 -7.81
N SER A 248 -3.33 11.81 -7.21
CA SER A 248 -3.60 10.51 -7.86
C SER A 248 -5.07 10.36 -8.28
N ALA A 249 -6.01 10.78 -7.43
CA ALA A 249 -7.45 10.79 -7.74
C ALA A 249 -7.78 11.61 -9.01
N LYS A 250 -7.24 12.83 -9.14
CA LYS A 250 -7.42 13.71 -10.31
C LYS A 250 -6.77 13.20 -11.59
N PHE A 251 -5.76 12.34 -11.48
CA PHE A 251 -5.17 11.67 -12.64
C PHE A 251 -6.09 10.55 -13.12
N LYS A 252 -6.47 9.62 -12.22
CA LYS A 252 -7.30 8.46 -12.58
C LYS A 252 -8.73 8.86 -13.01
N SER A 253 -9.30 9.92 -12.42
CA SER A 253 -10.61 10.47 -12.86
C SER A 253 -10.59 11.02 -14.29
N ARG A 254 -9.43 11.46 -14.79
CA ARG A 254 -9.25 11.97 -16.16
C ARG A 254 -9.00 10.85 -17.18
N GLN A 255 -8.52 9.70 -16.71
CA GLN A 255 -8.38 8.47 -17.50
C GLN A 255 -9.71 7.72 -17.59
N MET A 256 -10.49 7.68 -16.51
CA MET A 256 -11.78 6.98 -16.40
C MET A 256 -12.99 7.85 -16.81
N ASN A 257 -12.91 8.51 -17.98
CA ASN A 257 -13.96 9.40 -18.53
C ASN A 257 -15.36 8.75 -18.78
N SER A 258 -15.55 7.47 -18.44
CA SER A 258 -16.76 6.69 -18.68
C SER A 258 -17.61 6.44 -17.41
N PHE A 259 -17.06 6.68 -16.21
CA PHE A 259 -17.73 6.32 -14.94
C PHE A 259 -18.71 7.40 -14.43
N GLU A 260 -19.69 7.80 -15.24
CA GLU A 260 -20.83 8.61 -14.79
C GLU A 260 -22.00 7.73 -14.28
N LEU A 261 -21.84 7.07 -13.13
CA LEU A 261 -22.95 6.33 -12.51
C LEU A 261 -23.96 7.28 -11.85
N LYS A 262 -24.82 7.89 -12.67
CA LYS A 262 -25.85 8.86 -12.26
C LYS A 262 -27.04 8.19 -11.54
N THR A 263 -26.82 7.73 -10.32
CA THR A 263 -27.88 7.45 -9.34
C THR A 263 -28.17 8.71 -8.52
N SER A 264 -29.39 8.83 -7.97
CA SER A 264 -29.81 10.03 -7.21
C SER A 264 -29.15 10.17 -5.84
N ASP A 265 -28.41 9.15 -5.41
CA ASP A 265 -27.86 8.94 -4.06
C ASP A 265 -26.36 8.57 -4.11
N GLY A 266 -25.74 8.61 -5.29
CA GLY A 266 -24.35 8.20 -5.52
C GLY A 266 -24.05 6.70 -5.41
N MET A 267 -24.87 5.93 -4.67
CA MET A 267 -24.69 4.50 -4.46
C MET A 267 -24.94 3.65 -5.70
N ILE A 268 -24.29 2.48 -5.71
CA ILE A 268 -24.34 1.39 -6.68
C ILE A 268 -25.27 0.30 -6.14
N ARG A 269 -26.16 -0.28 -6.96
CA ARG A 269 -27.00 -1.40 -6.53
C ARG A 269 -26.20 -2.69 -6.48
N ILE A 270 -26.32 -3.42 -5.39
CA ILE A 270 -25.57 -4.66 -5.13
C ILE A 270 -26.49 -5.83 -4.76
N PRO A 271 -26.08 -7.08 -5.02
CA PRO A 271 -26.75 -8.28 -4.52
C PRO A 271 -26.66 -8.40 -3.00
N ARG A 272 -27.53 -9.22 -2.40
CA ARG A 272 -27.48 -9.50 -0.94
C ARG A 272 -26.23 -10.29 -0.53
N SER A 273 -25.73 -11.13 -1.43
CA SER A 273 -24.54 -11.98 -1.26
C SER A 273 -23.24 -11.20 -1.06
N PHE A 274 -23.19 -9.92 -1.46
CA PHE A 274 -22.05 -9.04 -1.20
C PHE A 274 -22.00 -8.60 0.28
N ARG A 275 -23.17 -8.47 0.94
CA ARG A 275 -23.27 -8.02 2.35
C ARG A 275 -22.88 -9.10 3.36
N GLU A 276 -23.48 -10.29 3.26
CA GLU A 276 -22.73 -11.40 2.66
C GLU A 276 -21.26 -11.56 3.09
N THR A 277 -20.40 -11.59 2.07
CA THR A 277 -18.94 -11.54 2.14
C THR A 277 -18.39 -10.49 3.11
N VAL A 278 -18.92 -9.27 3.15
CA VAL A 278 -18.39 -8.22 4.05
C VAL A 278 -18.57 -8.61 5.52
N ARG A 279 -19.71 -9.21 5.89
CA ARG A 279 -19.91 -9.72 7.26
C ARG A 279 -18.90 -10.81 7.59
N GLN A 280 -18.64 -11.73 6.66
CA GLN A 280 -17.65 -12.80 6.87
C GLN A 280 -16.22 -12.25 7.01
N TRP A 281 -15.87 -11.19 6.27
CA TRP A 281 -14.57 -10.51 6.43
C TRP A 281 -14.50 -9.70 7.73
N ILE A 282 -15.60 -9.10 8.18
CA ILE A 282 -15.70 -8.50 9.51
C ILE A 282 -15.53 -9.59 10.57
N ASP A 283 -16.11 -10.78 10.42
CA ASP A 283 -16.02 -11.85 11.43
C ASP A 283 -14.64 -12.52 11.49
N GLU A 284 -13.97 -12.71 10.35
CA GLU A 284 -12.59 -13.21 10.28
C GLU A 284 -11.59 -12.27 11.00
N LEU A 285 -11.92 -10.98 11.11
CA LEU A 285 -11.14 -9.96 11.83
C LEU A 285 -11.64 -9.72 13.27
N ALA A 286 -12.94 -9.53 13.46
CA ALA A 286 -13.57 -9.17 14.72
C ALA A 286 -13.85 -10.40 15.59
N GLY A 287 -14.40 -11.50 15.06
CA GLY A 287 -14.58 -12.74 15.83
C GLY A 287 -13.25 -13.46 16.05
N HIS A 288 -12.54 -13.78 14.95
CA HIS A 288 -11.53 -14.82 14.95
C HIS A 288 -10.06 -14.38 15.14
N ALA A 289 -9.70 -13.10 14.94
CA ALA A 289 -8.35 -12.60 15.27
C ALA A 289 -8.23 -12.23 16.76
N SER A 290 -7.01 -12.15 17.31
CA SER A 290 -6.86 -11.68 18.70
C SER A 290 -7.07 -10.17 18.81
N VAL A 291 -7.46 -9.69 20.00
CA VAL A 291 -7.53 -8.26 20.30
C VAL A 291 -6.21 -7.55 20.01
N ALA A 292 -5.07 -8.21 20.28
CA ALA A 292 -3.74 -7.66 20.03
C ALA A 292 -3.44 -7.48 18.54
N ASP A 293 -3.82 -8.45 17.69
CA ASP A 293 -3.62 -8.36 16.23
C ASP A 293 -4.41 -7.19 15.65
N VAL A 294 -5.71 -7.10 15.98
CA VAL A 294 -6.61 -6.04 15.50
C VAL A 294 -6.15 -4.65 15.97
N ARG A 295 -5.63 -4.56 17.20
CA ARG A 295 -5.04 -3.32 17.75
C ARG A 295 -3.65 -2.99 17.19
N ALA A 296 -2.91 -3.97 16.64
CA ALA A 296 -1.65 -3.70 15.93
C ALA A 296 -1.90 -3.09 14.55
N VAL A 297 -2.87 -3.62 13.78
CA VAL A 297 -3.27 -3.08 12.47
C VAL A 297 -3.71 -1.61 12.57
N ALA A 298 -4.28 -1.21 13.71
CA ALA A 298 -4.73 0.15 13.96
C ALA A 298 -3.65 1.24 13.87
N VAL A 299 -2.38 0.90 14.13
CA VAL A 299 -1.23 1.82 13.99
C VAL A 299 -0.37 1.51 12.76
N ASN A 300 -0.67 0.45 12.00
CA ASN A 300 -0.03 0.17 10.72
C ASN A 300 -0.58 1.14 9.63
N PRO A 301 0.25 1.98 8.98
CA PRO A 301 -0.20 2.95 7.99
C PRO A 301 -0.80 2.34 6.71
N VAL A 302 -0.55 1.07 6.43
CA VAL A 302 -1.09 0.31 5.29
C VAL A 302 -2.46 -0.29 5.62
N GLY A 303 -2.59 -0.91 6.80
CA GLY A 303 -3.81 -1.60 7.23
C GLY A 303 -4.88 -0.70 7.84
N ASN A 304 -4.48 0.37 8.56
CA ASN A 304 -5.39 1.33 9.18
C ASN A 304 -6.46 1.89 8.21
N PRO A 305 -6.15 2.30 6.96
CA PRO A 305 -7.17 2.72 6.00
C PRO A 305 -8.20 1.65 5.62
N VAL A 306 -7.83 0.36 5.66
CA VAL A 306 -8.75 -0.76 5.40
C VAL A 306 -9.68 -0.96 6.60
N ILE A 307 -9.14 -0.91 7.82
CA ILE A 307 -9.93 -0.97 9.06
C ILE A 307 -10.88 0.23 9.16
N GLN A 308 -10.44 1.45 8.82
CA GLN A 308 -11.33 2.62 8.78
C GLN A 308 -12.54 2.40 7.86
N LEU A 309 -12.32 1.87 6.65
CA LEU A 309 -13.40 1.58 5.71
C LEU A 309 -14.33 0.47 6.23
N LEU A 310 -13.79 -0.58 6.86
CA LEU A 310 -14.59 -1.63 7.50
C LEU A 310 -15.49 -1.07 8.60
N LEU A 311 -14.98 -0.20 9.49
CA LEU A 311 -15.78 0.45 10.53
C LEU A 311 -16.89 1.34 9.95
N GLU A 312 -16.61 2.06 8.85
CA GLU A 312 -17.60 2.88 8.16
C GLU A 312 -18.68 2.05 7.47
N ILE A 313 -18.37 0.83 7.00
CA ILE A 313 -19.36 -0.08 6.44
C ILE A 313 -20.15 -0.78 7.56
N GLU A 314 -19.48 -1.27 8.60
CA GLU A 314 -20.08 -1.87 9.81
C GLU A 314 -21.17 -0.96 10.40
N ALA A 315 -20.85 0.30 10.64
CA ALA A 315 -21.79 1.25 11.25
C ALA A 315 -22.91 1.71 10.30
N ALA A 316 -22.62 1.93 9.01
CA ALA A 316 -23.64 2.34 8.04
C ALA A 316 -24.66 1.24 7.74
N GLU A 317 -24.21 -0.01 7.74
CA GLU A 317 -25.02 -1.18 7.36
C GLU A 317 -25.49 -1.99 8.58
N ASN A 318 -25.19 -1.52 9.79
CA ASN A 318 -25.46 -2.13 11.10
C ASN A 318 -25.07 -3.62 11.15
N LEU A 319 -23.87 -3.92 10.66
CA LEU A 319 -23.30 -5.27 10.67
C LEU A 319 -22.73 -5.63 12.04
N LYS A 320 -22.56 -6.94 12.24
CA LYS A 320 -21.96 -7.60 13.40
C LYS A 320 -21.32 -8.91 12.94
N GLY A 321 -20.34 -9.41 13.68
CA GLY A 321 -19.89 -10.80 13.56
C GLY A 321 -20.99 -11.80 13.96
N GLU A 322 -20.74 -13.09 13.76
CA GLU A 322 -21.67 -14.18 14.11
C GLU A 322 -21.91 -14.24 15.62
N ASN A 323 -20.86 -13.97 16.41
CA ASN A 323 -20.92 -13.84 17.88
C ASN A 323 -21.66 -12.57 18.35
N GLY A 324 -22.05 -11.67 17.45
CA GLY A 324 -22.66 -10.38 17.79
C GLY A 324 -21.67 -9.28 18.19
N GLU A 325 -20.38 -9.60 18.36
CA GLU A 325 -19.25 -8.66 18.45
C GLU A 325 -19.23 -7.71 17.23
N THR A 326 -18.60 -6.53 17.39
CA THR A 326 -18.33 -5.61 16.29
C THR A 326 -16.89 -5.11 16.36
N LEU A 327 -16.31 -4.73 15.23
CA LEU A 327 -14.94 -4.25 15.12
C LEU A 327 -14.74 -2.95 15.93
N VAL A 328 -15.74 -2.06 15.96
CA VAL A 328 -15.77 -0.90 16.88
C VAL A 328 -15.63 -1.34 18.35
N ALA A 329 -16.38 -2.37 18.78
CA ALA A 329 -16.37 -2.84 20.16
C ALA A 329 -15.02 -3.49 20.51
N LYS A 330 -14.49 -4.38 19.67
CA LYS A 330 -13.21 -5.06 19.91
C LYS A 330 -12.01 -4.11 19.94
N LEU A 331 -12.04 -3.07 19.10
CA LEU A 331 -11.05 -1.98 19.17
C LEU A 331 -11.14 -1.21 20.50
N LEU A 332 -12.33 -0.81 20.94
CA LEU A 332 -12.51 0.05 22.13
C LEU A 332 -12.43 -0.67 23.48
N TYR A 333 -12.89 -1.93 23.56
CA TYR A 333 -13.14 -2.63 24.84
C TYR A 333 -12.48 -4.02 24.94
N GLY A 334 -11.90 -4.54 23.86
CA GLY A 334 -11.32 -5.88 23.86
C GLY A 334 -12.36 -6.99 23.70
N GLN A 335 -12.24 -8.08 24.47
CA GLN A 335 -13.15 -9.24 24.43
C GLN A 335 -13.80 -9.58 25.77
N ASP A 336 -13.57 -8.78 26.81
CA ASP A 336 -14.13 -9.02 28.14
C ASP A 336 -15.57 -8.46 28.22
N GLU A 337 -16.57 -9.30 27.91
CA GLU A 337 -17.99 -8.95 28.15
C GLU A 337 -18.29 -8.70 29.63
N ASP A 338 -17.49 -9.29 30.53
CA ASP A 338 -17.56 -9.14 31.99
C ASP A 338 -16.88 -7.86 32.53
N HIS A 339 -16.40 -6.96 31.67
CA HIS A 339 -15.77 -5.72 32.12
C HIS A 339 -16.81 -4.71 32.63
N GLU A 340 -17.29 -4.90 33.87
CA GLU A 340 -17.90 -3.87 34.74
C GLU A 340 -16.87 -2.77 35.13
N GLY A 341 -15.97 -2.42 34.21
CA GLY A 341 -15.06 -1.29 34.36
C GLY A 341 -15.86 -0.01 34.51
N GLY A 342 -15.65 0.70 35.62
CA GLY A 342 -16.39 1.92 35.91
C GLY A 342 -16.24 2.97 34.80
N GLU A 343 -17.22 3.87 34.65
CA GLU A 343 -17.34 4.86 33.57
C GLU A 343 -16.17 5.89 33.42
N GLU A 344 -15.06 5.69 34.13
CA GLU A 344 -13.91 6.58 34.26
C GLU A 344 -12.57 5.88 34.06
N GLU A 345 -12.55 4.54 33.92
CA GLU A 345 -11.34 3.78 33.59
C GLU A 345 -10.93 4.02 32.11
N ARG A 346 -9.62 4.04 31.86
CA ARG A 346 -9.04 4.38 30.54
C ARG A 346 -8.17 3.24 30.04
N ASP A 347 -8.38 2.86 28.80
CA ASP A 347 -7.52 1.92 28.09
C ASP A 347 -6.25 2.63 27.58
N ASP A 348 -5.08 2.11 27.94
CA ASP A 348 -3.77 2.58 27.47
C ASP A 348 -3.64 2.55 25.94
N TYR A 349 -4.34 1.63 25.27
CA TYR A 349 -4.44 1.60 23.81
C TYR A 349 -5.12 2.86 23.27
N VAL A 350 -6.24 3.30 23.85
CA VAL A 350 -6.94 4.51 23.41
C VAL A 350 -6.15 5.78 23.77
N GLU A 351 -5.47 5.80 24.91
CA GLU A 351 -4.49 6.85 25.26
C GLU A 351 -3.28 6.89 24.31
N THR A 352 -2.94 5.77 23.68
CA THR A 352 -1.92 5.67 22.62
C THR A 352 -2.45 6.18 21.29
N LEU A 353 -3.65 5.76 20.85
CA LEU A 353 -4.30 6.27 19.63
C LEU A 353 -4.50 7.80 19.65
N LEU A 354 -4.75 8.41 20.81
CA LEU A 354 -4.82 9.88 20.94
C LEU A 354 -3.52 10.60 20.59
N ARG A 355 -2.38 9.91 20.64
CA ARG A 355 -1.03 10.50 20.49
C ARG A 355 -0.29 10.02 19.25
N ASP A 356 -0.57 8.82 18.75
CA ASP A 356 0.02 8.31 17.52
C ASP A 356 -0.60 8.95 16.25
N ALA A 357 0.23 9.17 15.23
CA ALA A 357 -0.15 9.87 14.00
C ALA A 357 -1.02 9.03 13.05
N VAL A 358 -0.95 7.70 13.12
CA VAL A 358 -1.78 6.79 12.32
C VAL A 358 -3.03 6.40 13.11
N GLY A 359 -2.85 5.99 14.36
CA GLY A 359 -3.89 5.62 15.29
C GLY A 359 -4.90 6.73 15.57
N SER A 360 -4.50 8.01 15.54
CA SER A 360 -5.45 9.11 15.71
C SER A 360 -6.49 9.16 14.62
N HIS A 361 -6.14 8.83 13.37
CA HIS A 361 -7.10 8.81 12.26
C HIS A 361 -8.06 7.62 12.36
N LEU A 362 -7.65 6.49 12.95
CA LEU A 362 -8.59 5.43 13.31
C LEU A 362 -9.52 5.88 14.44
N LEU A 363 -9.01 6.55 15.48
CA LEU A 363 -9.85 7.04 16.58
C LEU A 363 -10.82 8.14 16.11
N GLU A 364 -10.43 8.98 15.15
CA GLU A 364 -11.33 9.87 14.42
C GLU A 364 -12.43 9.10 13.66
N CYS A 365 -12.10 7.97 13.04
CA CYS A 365 -13.08 7.11 12.38
C CYS A 365 -14.04 6.47 13.39
N ILE A 366 -13.52 5.85 14.45
CA ILE A 366 -14.30 5.27 15.56
C ILE A 366 -15.25 6.32 16.14
N VAL A 367 -14.79 7.54 16.43
CA VAL A 367 -15.65 8.61 16.95
C VAL A 367 -16.74 9.03 15.95
N ARG A 368 -16.51 8.92 14.63
CA ARG A 368 -17.57 9.13 13.63
C ARG A 368 -18.58 7.98 13.61
N THR A 369 -18.13 6.73 13.70
CA THR A 369 -18.93 5.52 13.47
C THR A 369 -19.62 4.94 14.71
N VAL A 370 -19.18 5.27 15.93
CA VAL A 370 -19.86 4.85 17.17
C VAL A 370 -21.31 5.33 17.22
N LYS A 371 -22.15 4.54 17.92
CA LYS A 371 -23.53 4.90 18.22
C LYS A 371 -23.59 6.16 19.10
N PRO A 372 -24.64 7.00 18.97
CA PRO A 372 -24.74 8.26 19.71
C PRO A 372 -24.63 8.13 21.23
N ASP A 373 -25.15 7.06 21.82
CA ASP A 373 -25.13 6.77 23.26
C ASP A 373 -23.72 6.48 23.82
N MET A 374 -22.77 6.13 22.95
CA MET A 374 -21.37 5.87 23.31
C MET A 374 -20.51 7.15 23.26
N VAL A 375 -20.93 8.20 22.54
CA VAL A 375 -20.18 9.47 22.45
C VAL A 375 -20.05 10.16 23.82
N PRO A 376 -21.10 10.28 24.66
CA PRO A 376 -20.96 10.82 26.02
C PRO A 376 -20.01 10.00 26.91
N LYS A 377 -19.96 8.68 26.75
CA LYS A 377 -19.07 7.78 27.51
C LYS A 377 -17.61 8.03 27.13
N LEU A 378 -17.31 8.05 25.82
CA LEU A 378 -15.97 8.39 25.32
C LEU A 378 -15.55 9.81 25.75
N TYR A 379 -16.46 10.78 25.69
CA TYR A 379 -16.22 12.14 26.18
C TYR A 379 -15.88 12.15 27.68
N LYS A 380 -16.70 11.51 28.53
CA LYS A 380 -16.49 11.42 29.99
C LYS A 380 -15.14 10.80 30.32
N ALA A 381 -14.83 9.62 29.76
CA ALA A 381 -13.61 8.90 30.06
C ALA A 381 -12.36 9.66 29.57
N TYR A 382 -12.29 10.02 28.28
CA TYR A 382 -11.03 10.47 27.68
C TYR A 382 -10.87 11.99 27.55
N PHE A 383 -11.95 12.77 27.43
CA PHE A 383 -11.86 14.18 27.01
C PHE A 383 -12.24 15.21 28.09
N LYS A 384 -13.20 14.89 28.98
CA LYS A 384 -13.71 15.82 29.99
C LYS A 384 -12.60 16.34 30.91
N GLY A 385 -12.46 17.66 31.04
CA GLY A 385 -11.38 18.31 31.82
C GLY A 385 -9.98 18.12 31.22
N ARG A 386 -9.87 17.58 30.01
CA ARG A 386 -8.61 17.34 29.27
C ARG A 386 -8.63 17.97 27.88
N LEU A 387 -9.79 18.40 27.35
CA LEU A 387 -9.91 19.09 26.06
C LEU A 387 -8.92 20.26 25.97
N ALA A 388 -8.78 21.02 27.04
CA ALA A 388 -7.81 22.10 27.14
C ALA A 388 -6.39 21.67 26.72
N LYS A 389 -5.94 20.47 27.09
CA LYS A 389 -4.65 19.90 26.71
C LYS A 389 -4.68 19.21 25.34
N LEU A 390 -5.74 18.45 25.05
CA LEU A 390 -5.87 17.65 23.81
C LEU A 390 -6.04 18.54 22.57
N SER A 391 -6.86 19.60 22.64
CA SER A 391 -7.00 20.62 21.60
C SER A 391 -5.72 21.40 21.32
N GLN A 392 -4.77 21.44 22.27
CA GLN A 392 -3.43 22.01 22.10
C GLN A 392 -2.38 21.00 21.61
N HIS A 393 -2.73 19.72 21.42
CA HIS A 393 -1.79 18.70 20.95
C HIS A 393 -1.57 18.79 19.44
N ALA A 394 -0.43 18.30 18.93
CA ALA A 394 -0.20 18.23 17.48
C ALA A 394 -1.14 17.23 16.78
N ILE A 395 -1.53 16.16 17.48
CA ILE A 395 -2.25 15.01 16.93
C ILE A 395 -3.68 14.94 17.49
N ALA A 396 -3.86 14.60 18.78
CA ALA A 396 -5.15 14.57 19.51
C ALA A 396 -6.17 15.70 19.23
N ASN A 397 -5.74 16.89 18.79
CA ASN A 397 -6.64 17.98 18.41
C ASN A 397 -7.63 17.61 17.28
N PHE A 398 -7.27 16.66 16.39
CA PHE A 398 -8.16 16.18 15.33
C PHE A 398 -9.26 15.27 15.90
N VAL A 399 -8.89 14.32 16.76
CA VAL A 399 -9.86 13.49 17.51
C VAL A 399 -10.80 14.35 18.35
N ALA A 400 -10.27 15.38 19.02
CA ALA A 400 -11.06 16.34 19.79
C ALA A 400 -12.11 17.06 18.91
N GLN A 401 -11.78 17.44 17.67
CA GLN A 401 -12.76 18.03 16.74
C GLN A 401 -13.91 17.06 16.45
N ARG A 402 -13.60 15.80 16.10
CA ARG A 402 -14.63 14.78 15.79
C ARG A 402 -15.55 14.54 16.99
N VAL A 403 -15.02 14.53 18.22
CA VAL A 403 -15.83 14.38 19.45
C VAL A 403 -16.77 15.56 19.63
N ILE A 404 -16.28 16.79 19.46
CA ILE A 404 -17.08 18.02 19.59
C ILE A 404 -18.22 18.06 18.55
N GLU A 405 -17.92 17.73 17.29
CA GLU A 405 -18.90 17.65 16.18
C GLU A 405 -20.01 16.61 16.44
N ARG A 406 -19.67 15.52 17.16
CA ARG A 406 -20.57 14.44 17.55
C ARG A 406 -21.40 14.71 18.80
N LEU A 407 -21.22 15.84 19.51
CA LEU A 407 -22.06 16.15 20.67
C LEU A 407 -23.52 16.44 20.27
N GLU A 408 -24.43 15.88 21.07
CA GLU A 408 -25.88 15.84 20.81
C GLU A 408 -26.71 16.46 21.96
N THR A 409 -26.08 17.22 22.85
CA THR A 409 -26.77 17.89 23.97
C THR A 409 -26.23 19.30 24.19
N GLU A 410 -27.13 20.30 24.21
CA GLU A 410 -26.84 21.71 24.49
C GLU A 410 -25.90 21.89 25.70
N LYS A 411 -26.23 21.24 26.83
CA LYS A 411 -25.43 21.26 28.07
C LYS A 411 -23.98 20.83 27.87
N LEU A 412 -23.73 19.76 27.11
CA LEU A 412 -22.37 19.25 26.86
C LEU A 412 -21.61 20.18 25.92
N VAL A 413 -22.26 20.70 24.88
CA VAL A 413 -21.64 21.68 23.97
C VAL A 413 -21.30 22.98 24.70
N ASN A 414 -22.13 23.43 25.65
CA ASN A 414 -21.85 24.62 26.44
C ASN A 414 -20.71 24.39 27.47
N GLU A 415 -20.67 23.22 28.13
CA GLU A 415 -19.55 22.81 29.00
C GLU A 415 -18.21 22.85 28.23
N VAL A 416 -18.22 22.29 27.01
CA VAL A 416 -17.06 22.26 26.09
C VAL A 416 -16.69 23.65 25.57
N ALA A 417 -17.65 24.50 25.23
CA ALA A 417 -17.40 25.86 24.77
C ALA A 417 -16.65 26.66 25.85
N HIS A 418 -17.11 26.63 27.10
CA HIS A 418 -16.46 27.33 28.21
C HIS A 418 -15.07 26.74 28.56
N GLU A 419 -14.80 25.43 28.38
CA GLU A 419 -13.44 24.88 28.56
C GLU A 419 -12.45 25.39 27.47
N ILE A 420 -12.92 25.55 26.22
CA ILE A 420 -12.05 25.85 25.08
C ILE A 420 -11.90 27.36 24.80
N MET A 421 -12.92 28.18 25.07
CA MET A 421 -12.91 29.64 24.83
C MET A 421 -11.69 30.39 25.41
N PRO A 422 -11.21 30.12 26.64
CA PRO A 422 -10.00 30.76 27.18
C PRO A 422 -8.71 30.49 26.37
N LEU A 423 -8.73 29.47 25.49
CA LEU A 423 -7.58 29.02 24.72
C LEU A 423 -7.56 29.55 23.28
N PHE A 424 -8.59 30.27 22.83
CA PHE A 424 -8.72 30.71 21.43
C PHE A 424 -7.47 31.44 20.93
N ASP A 425 -6.90 32.37 21.69
CA ASP A 425 -5.63 33.06 21.35
C ASP A 425 -4.49 32.08 21.04
N LYS A 426 -4.33 31.05 21.88
CA LYS A 426 -3.28 30.04 21.74
C LYS A 426 -3.57 29.04 20.62
N LEU A 427 -4.83 28.72 20.35
CA LEU A 427 -5.25 27.89 19.23
C LEU A 427 -5.04 28.61 17.89
N LEU A 428 -5.38 29.91 17.81
CA LEU A 428 -5.09 30.78 16.65
C LEU A 428 -3.58 30.86 16.39
N LYS A 429 -2.78 31.22 17.41
CA LYS A 429 -1.30 31.32 17.33
C LYS A 429 -0.59 30.00 17.01
N THR A 430 -1.26 28.86 17.14
CA THR A 430 -0.71 27.54 16.79
C THR A 430 -1.42 26.89 15.59
N SER A 431 -2.20 27.68 14.83
CA SER A 431 -2.95 27.26 13.65
C SER A 431 -3.96 26.12 13.87
N ARG A 432 -4.40 25.87 15.12
CA ARG A 432 -5.36 24.82 15.52
C ARG A 432 -6.82 25.27 15.47
N THR A 433 -7.16 26.04 14.44
CA THR A 433 -8.49 26.65 14.25
C THR A 433 -9.60 25.62 14.05
N GLY A 434 -9.29 24.40 13.60
CA GLY A 434 -10.26 23.33 13.44
C GLY A 434 -11.06 23.06 14.71
N VAL A 435 -10.42 23.16 15.88
CA VAL A 435 -11.09 23.06 17.19
C VAL A 435 -12.12 24.19 17.37
N ILE A 436 -11.76 25.43 17.03
CA ILE A 436 -12.65 26.59 17.11
C ILE A 436 -13.83 26.41 16.15
N LYS A 437 -13.57 25.96 14.92
CA LYS A 437 -14.61 25.60 13.93
C LYS A 437 -15.59 24.56 14.47
N ALA A 438 -15.07 23.46 15.03
CA ALA A 438 -15.89 22.39 15.61
C ALA A 438 -16.78 22.89 16.76
N VAL A 439 -16.26 23.75 17.64
CA VAL A 439 -17.06 24.39 18.71
C VAL A 439 -18.17 25.26 18.13
N LEU A 440 -17.86 26.16 17.18
CA LEU A 440 -18.85 27.03 16.54
C LEU A 440 -19.97 26.24 15.86
N GLU A 441 -19.63 25.17 15.15
CA GLU A 441 -20.59 24.32 14.43
C GLU A 441 -21.40 23.43 15.37
N ALA A 442 -20.80 22.91 16.45
CA ALA A 442 -21.55 22.22 17.50
C ALA A 442 -22.54 23.17 18.22
N CYS A 443 -22.13 24.42 18.50
CA CYS A 443 -23.02 25.44 19.07
C CYS A 443 -24.18 25.77 18.12
N ALA A 444 -23.92 25.91 16.81
CA ALA A 444 -24.99 26.12 15.82
C ALA A 444 -25.95 24.92 15.72
N LYS A 445 -25.41 23.70 15.68
CA LYS A 445 -26.16 22.43 15.62
C LYS A 445 -27.09 22.24 16.82
N GLN A 446 -26.63 22.63 18.02
CA GLN A 446 -27.41 22.52 19.27
C GLN A 446 -28.09 23.83 19.72
N ASN A 447 -28.12 24.85 18.85
CA ASN A 447 -28.72 26.17 19.12
C ASN A 447 -28.24 26.84 20.43
N VAL A 448 -26.99 26.62 20.82
CA VAL A 448 -26.34 27.22 22.01
C VAL A 448 -26.11 28.72 21.78
N GLN A 449 -26.11 29.51 22.85
CA GLN A 449 -25.79 30.94 22.79
C GLN A 449 -24.34 31.15 22.29
N THR A 450 -24.18 31.78 21.13
CA THR A 450 -22.88 31.91 20.44
C THR A 450 -22.22 33.28 20.55
N GLU A 451 -22.86 34.27 21.16
CA GLU A 451 -22.33 35.63 21.23
C GLU A 451 -21.11 35.74 22.14
N GLU A 452 -21.08 35.04 23.27
CA GLU A 452 -19.88 34.98 24.14
C GLU A 452 -18.70 34.32 23.41
N VAL A 453 -18.95 33.18 22.75
CA VAL A 453 -17.99 32.43 21.94
C VAL A 453 -17.40 33.32 20.83
N VAL A 454 -18.25 34.02 20.09
CA VAL A 454 -17.86 34.88 18.97
C VAL A 454 -17.16 36.15 19.45
N ASN A 455 -17.61 36.78 20.52
CA ASN A 455 -16.91 37.93 21.11
C ASN A 455 -15.49 37.52 21.55
N LYS A 456 -15.33 36.33 22.16
CA LYS A 456 -14.01 35.83 22.56
C LYS A 456 -13.11 35.50 21.36
N LEU A 457 -13.68 35.05 20.25
CA LEU A 457 -12.94 34.86 19.00
C LEU A 457 -12.47 36.19 18.39
N ILE A 458 -13.32 37.23 18.39
CA ILE A 458 -12.96 38.58 17.92
C ILE A 458 -11.84 39.18 18.79
N GLU A 459 -11.95 39.06 20.12
CA GLU A 459 -10.93 39.48 21.08
C GLU A 459 -9.59 38.74 20.84
N ALA A 460 -9.63 37.42 20.65
CA ALA A 460 -8.46 36.59 20.43
C ALA A 460 -7.76 36.82 19.07
N MET A 461 -8.45 37.44 18.10
CA MET A 461 -7.85 37.93 16.85
C MET A 461 -7.27 39.35 16.97
N GLY A 462 -7.41 40.01 18.13
CA GLY A 462 -7.00 41.40 18.33
C GLY A 462 -7.91 42.43 17.66
N CYS A 463 -9.12 42.03 17.26
CA CYS A 463 -10.10 42.90 16.60
C CYS A 463 -11.07 43.55 17.60
N ASP A 464 -11.71 44.65 17.18
CA ASP A 464 -12.84 45.26 17.89
C ASP A 464 -14.12 45.05 17.06
N ARG A 465 -15.19 44.52 17.66
CA ARG A 465 -16.50 44.35 17.01
C ARG A 465 -17.11 45.68 16.53
N LYS A 466 -16.67 46.82 17.09
CA LYS A 466 -17.02 48.18 16.62
C LYS A 466 -16.24 48.63 15.37
N LYS A 467 -15.21 47.88 14.96
CA LYS A 467 -14.41 48.10 13.75
C LYS A 467 -14.58 46.93 12.77
N PRO A 468 -15.77 46.73 12.18
CA PRO A 468 -16.02 45.60 11.29
C PRO A 468 -15.06 45.56 10.10
N ALA A 469 -14.56 46.71 9.62
CA ALA A 469 -13.58 46.81 8.54
C ALA A 469 -12.33 45.93 8.74
N ASP A 470 -11.86 45.75 9.98
CA ASP A 470 -10.61 45.06 10.28
C ASP A 470 -10.77 43.53 10.33
N ILE A 471 -11.98 43.02 10.58
CA ILE A 471 -12.21 41.64 11.05
C ILE A 471 -11.92 40.60 9.95
N LEU A 472 -12.68 40.60 8.86
CA LEU A 472 -12.51 39.63 7.77
C LEU A 472 -11.13 39.74 7.07
N PRO A 473 -10.57 40.95 6.83
CA PRO A 473 -9.17 41.07 6.39
C PRO A 473 -8.16 40.49 7.38
N THR A 474 -8.41 40.52 8.69
CA THR A 474 -7.55 39.86 9.69
C THR A 474 -7.69 38.34 9.60
N MET A 475 -8.90 37.81 9.44
CA MET A 475 -9.14 36.37 9.23
C MET A 475 -8.41 35.86 7.98
N PHE A 476 -8.50 36.57 6.85
CA PHE A 476 -7.76 36.20 5.63
C PHE A 476 -6.23 36.33 5.75
N LYS A 477 -5.72 37.10 6.72
CA LYS A 477 -4.28 37.24 7.01
C LYS A 477 -3.76 36.28 8.09
N MET A 478 -4.62 35.46 8.71
CA MET A 478 -4.21 34.52 9.75
C MET A 478 -3.11 33.58 9.26
N GLU A 479 -1.94 33.63 9.92
CA GLU A 479 -0.78 32.82 9.53
C GLU A 479 -1.08 31.33 9.58
N SER A 480 -0.94 30.70 8.42
CA SER A 480 -0.87 29.25 8.27
C SER A 480 0.57 28.86 7.97
N LYS A 481 1.01 27.70 8.49
CA LYS A 481 2.31 27.13 8.12
C LYS A 481 2.47 26.98 6.60
N GLU A 482 1.37 26.72 5.88
CA GLU A 482 1.36 26.72 4.41
C GLU A 482 1.75 28.07 3.82
N LEU A 483 1.25 29.20 4.33
CA LEU A 483 1.63 30.54 3.84
C LEU A 483 3.11 30.84 4.11
N GLN A 484 3.66 30.39 5.24
CA GLN A 484 5.10 30.49 5.52
C GLN A 484 5.95 29.59 4.62
N LYS A 485 5.49 28.35 4.34
CA LYS A 485 6.14 27.42 3.40
C LYS A 485 6.04 27.90 1.95
N GLU A 486 4.92 28.48 1.55
CA GLU A 486 4.72 29.12 0.25
C GLU A 486 5.60 30.36 0.11
N ALA A 487 5.67 31.22 1.13
CA ALA A 487 6.60 32.36 1.13
C ALA A 487 8.06 31.92 0.97
N ARG A 488 8.52 30.90 1.72
CA ARG A 488 9.88 30.33 1.57
C ARG A 488 10.10 29.60 0.24
N ARG A 489 9.06 29.04 -0.38
CA ARG A 489 9.12 28.46 -1.74
C ARG A 489 9.22 29.56 -2.80
N GLU A 490 8.44 30.63 -2.65
CA GLU A 490 8.42 31.77 -3.57
C GLU A 490 9.71 32.60 -3.45
N GLU A 491 10.24 32.83 -2.26
CA GLU A 491 11.57 33.41 -2.04
C GLU A 491 12.66 32.61 -2.78
N LYS A 492 12.62 31.27 -2.68
CA LYS A 492 13.50 30.37 -3.45
C LYS A 492 13.20 30.35 -4.96
N LYS A 493 11.98 30.68 -5.41
CA LYS A 493 11.61 30.86 -6.83
C LYS A 493 12.19 32.17 -7.35
N GLN A 494 12.00 33.27 -6.63
CA GLN A 494 12.51 34.60 -6.95
C GLN A 494 14.04 34.66 -6.93
N GLU A 495 14.72 34.04 -5.97
CA GLU A 495 16.19 33.95 -5.95
C GLU A 495 16.74 33.15 -7.15
N LYS A 496 16.05 32.09 -7.58
CA LYS A 496 16.38 31.36 -8.82
C LYS A 496 16.13 32.21 -10.07
N ILE A 497 15.04 32.98 -10.11
CA ILE A 497 14.74 33.91 -11.20
C ILE A 497 15.79 35.03 -11.27
N ARG A 498 16.21 35.58 -10.13
CA ARG A 498 17.27 36.59 -10.02
C ARG A 498 18.59 36.06 -10.59
N LYS A 499 19.06 34.91 -10.10
CA LYS A 499 20.27 34.26 -10.61
C LYS A 499 20.20 33.93 -12.11
N ARG A 500 19.04 33.51 -12.63
CA ARG A 500 18.87 33.32 -14.08
C ARG A 500 18.94 34.64 -14.85
N LYS A 501 18.32 35.72 -14.37
CA LYS A 501 18.39 37.05 -15.02
C LYS A 501 19.81 37.63 -15.00
N GLU A 502 20.58 37.36 -13.95
CA GLU A 502 22.02 37.68 -13.88
C GLU A 502 22.85 36.88 -14.88
N ALA A 503 22.57 35.58 -15.08
CA ALA A 503 23.20 34.75 -16.12
C ALA A 503 22.81 35.17 -17.55
N VAL A 504 21.54 35.54 -17.78
CA VAL A 504 21.06 36.14 -19.04
C VAL A 504 21.79 37.45 -19.34
N ALA A 505 22.00 38.31 -18.33
CA ALA A 505 22.74 39.56 -18.48
C ALA A 505 24.24 39.37 -18.78
N LYS A 506 24.80 38.20 -18.43
CA LYS A 506 26.16 37.77 -18.83
C LYS A 506 26.24 37.15 -20.23
N GLY A 507 25.09 36.95 -20.91
CA GLY A 507 25.03 36.38 -22.25
C GLY A 507 25.01 34.85 -22.31
N GLU A 508 24.75 34.15 -21.19
CA GLU A 508 24.79 32.69 -21.14
C GLU A 508 23.61 32.04 -21.91
N GLU A 509 23.90 31.35 -23.02
CA GLU A 509 22.85 30.82 -23.92
C GLU A 509 21.85 29.88 -23.24
N TRP A 510 22.31 29.02 -22.32
CA TRP A 510 21.44 28.12 -21.56
C TRP A 510 20.41 28.90 -20.71
N ALA A 511 20.81 30.05 -20.18
CA ALA A 511 19.97 30.92 -19.37
C ALA A 511 18.98 31.70 -20.25
N ILE A 512 19.43 32.18 -21.42
CA ILE A 512 18.57 32.84 -22.43
C ILE A 512 17.48 31.88 -22.92
N LYS A 513 17.84 30.62 -23.19
CA LYS A 513 16.92 29.53 -23.59
C LYS A 513 15.87 29.26 -22.52
N LYS A 514 16.27 29.16 -21.23
CA LYS A 514 15.34 29.01 -20.10
C LYS A 514 14.53 30.26 -19.75
N GLU A 515 15.02 31.47 -20.09
CA GLU A 515 14.27 32.72 -19.96
C GLU A 515 13.13 32.80 -20.97
N ALA A 516 13.30 32.23 -22.17
CA ALA A 516 12.24 32.09 -23.17
C ALA A 516 11.23 30.98 -22.81
N GLU A 517 11.69 29.81 -22.38
CA GLU A 517 10.82 28.70 -21.93
C GLU A 517 9.92 29.16 -20.75
N ALA A 518 10.51 29.75 -19.71
CA ALA A 518 9.75 30.15 -18.52
C ALA A 518 8.80 31.35 -18.72
N LYS A 519 8.99 32.17 -19.76
CA LYS A 519 8.03 33.24 -20.11
C LYS A 519 6.72 32.68 -20.67
N ALA A 520 6.78 31.53 -21.35
CA ALA A 520 5.58 30.80 -21.74
C ALA A 520 4.91 30.16 -20.51
N ASP A 521 5.68 29.60 -19.57
CA ASP A 521 5.13 29.06 -18.32
C ASP A 521 4.50 30.16 -17.44
N GLU A 522 5.10 31.35 -17.32
CA GLU A 522 4.51 32.52 -16.64
C GLU A 522 3.20 33.00 -17.29
N GLU A 523 2.99 32.75 -18.58
CA GLU A 523 1.75 33.09 -19.31
C GLU A 523 0.65 32.06 -19.06
N ILE A 524 1.02 30.80 -18.81
CA ILE A 524 0.11 29.74 -18.36
C ILE A 524 -0.23 29.90 -16.87
N GLU A 525 0.76 30.10 -16.01
CA GLU A 525 0.60 30.26 -14.55
C GLU A 525 -0.27 31.49 -14.21
N ARG A 526 -0.24 32.54 -15.04
CA ARG A 526 -1.15 33.70 -14.98
C ARG A 526 -2.65 33.35 -15.06
N THR A 527 -3.02 32.19 -15.62
CA THR A 527 -4.41 31.71 -15.67
C THR A 527 -4.82 30.85 -14.46
N SER A 528 -3.91 30.58 -13.53
CA SER A 528 -4.11 29.72 -12.36
C SER A 528 -3.58 30.41 -11.09
N SER A 529 -4.16 31.56 -10.76
CA SER A 529 -3.81 32.37 -9.59
C SER A 529 -4.03 31.60 -8.27
N ARG A 530 -2.95 31.07 -7.70
CA ARG A 530 -2.95 30.54 -6.32
C ARG A 530 -3.21 31.70 -5.34
N SER A 531 -4.35 31.65 -4.65
CA SER A 531 -4.74 32.67 -3.66
C SER A 531 -3.67 32.83 -2.58
N LYS A 532 -3.45 34.09 -2.17
CA LYS A 532 -2.56 34.47 -1.05
C LYS A 532 -3.29 34.55 0.30
N LEU A 533 -4.57 34.18 0.34
CA LEU A 533 -5.44 34.33 1.51
C LEU A 533 -5.52 33.03 2.33
N SER A 534 -5.68 33.18 3.64
CA SER A 534 -5.75 32.06 4.58
C SER A 534 -7.07 31.29 4.45
N LYS A 535 -7.03 30.14 3.78
CA LYS A 535 -8.14 29.14 3.73
C LYS A 535 -8.69 28.85 5.12
N THR A 536 -7.80 28.73 6.08
CA THR A 536 -8.06 28.48 7.49
C THR A 536 -8.94 29.57 8.12
N GLY A 537 -8.69 30.85 7.79
CA GLY A 537 -9.52 31.96 8.21
C GLY A 537 -10.85 32.06 7.44
N ALA A 538 -10.84 31.73 6.14
CA ALA A 538 -12.05 31.69 5.32
C ALA A 538 -13.07 30.65 5.85
N PHE A 539 -12.62 29.45 6.23
CA PHE A 539 -13.49 28.45 6.86
C PHE A 539 -14.09 28.92 8.18
N LEU A 540 -13.29 29.54 9.07
CA LEU A 540 -13.83 30.14 10.30
C LEU A 540 -14.89 31.23 9.99
N ALA A 541 -14.65 32.08 8.98
CA ALA A 541 -15.60 33.11 8.59
C ALA A 541 -16.92 32.50 8.07
N ILE A 542 -16.86 31.41 7.31
CA ILE A 542 -18.04 30.68 6.82
C ILE A 542 -18.83 30.06 7.98
N SER A 543 -18.17 29.36 8.92
CA SER A 543 -18.85 28.77 10.08
C SER A 543 -19.51 29.84 10.97
N VAL A 544 -18.89 31.02 11.11
CA VAL A 544 -19.51 32.18 11.79
C VAL A 544 -20.71 32.74 11.00
N VAL A 545 -20.62 32.85 9.67
CA VAL A 545 -21.72 33.29 8.79
C VAL A 545 -22.88 32.28 8.74
N GLN A 546 -22.68 31.06 9.21
CA GLN A 546 -23.72 30.04 9.36
C GLN A 546 -24.41 30.02 10.75
N LEU A 547 -23.90 30.76 11.74
CA LEU A 547 -24.50 30.80 13.09
C LEU A 547 -25.91 31.41 13.09
N PRO A 548 -26.84 30.90 13.93
CA PRO A 548 -28.19 31.45 14.05
C PRO A 548 -28.24 32.86 14.66
N GLY A 549 -29.43 33.48 14.65
CA GLY A 549 -29.66 34.83 15.19
C GLY A 549 -28.95 35.94 14.42
N ASP A 550 -28.57 37.01 15.10
CA ASP A 550 -27.81 38.13 14.51
C ASP A 550 -26.28 37.98 14.69
N VAL A 551 -25.82 36.97 15.43
CA VAL A 551 -24.40 36.81 15.79
C VAL A 551 -23.49 36.69 14.56
N GLY A 552 -23.96 36.06 13.47
CA GLY A 552 -23.20 35.95 12.22
C GLY A 552 -23.15 37.23 11.36
N HIS A 553 -23.81 38.32 11.73
CA HIS A 553 -23.92 39.51 10.87
C HIS A 553 -22.63 40.34 10.81
N PHE A 554 -21.75 40.31 11.83
CA PHE A 554 -20.54 41.16 11.81
C PHE A 554 -19.55 40.81 10.69
N ILE A 555 -19.55 39.57 10.18
CA ILE A 555 -18.78 39.21 8.97
C ILE A 555 -19.40 39.87 7.73
N VAL A 556 -20.73 39.95 7.66
CA VAL A 556 -21.45 40.67 6.60
C VAL A 556 -21.21 42.18 6.70
N ASP A 557 -21.21 42.75 7.91
CA ASP A 557 -20.81 44.14 8.15
C ASP A 557 -19.32 44.38 7.82
N SER A 558 -18.46 43.37 8.04
CA SER A 558 -17.05 43.41 7.65
C SER A 558 -16.86 43.47 6.14
N VAL A 559 -17.66 42.70 5.38
CA VAL A 559 -17.75 42.80 3.91
C VAL A 559 -18.29 44.17 3.49
N LEU A 560 -19.39 44.65 4.10
CA LEU A 560 -19.98 45.96 3.80
C LEU A 560 -19.05 47.15 4.12
N ALA A 561 -18.08 46.96 5.01
CA ALA A 561 -17.08 47.98 5.35
C ALA A 561 -15.90 48.05 4.37
N GLN A 562 -15.77 47.09 3.44
CA GLN A 562 -14.67 47.10 2.47
C GLN A 562 -14.90 48.05 1.27
N PRO A 563 -13.82 48.53 0.62
CA PRO A 563 -13.92 49.17 -0.68
C PRO A 563 -14.50 48.23 -1.75
N ARG A 564 -15.25 48.80 -2.70
CA ARG A 564 -15.87 48.04 -3.80
C ARG A 564 -14.86 47.22 -4.63
N ALA A 565 -13.65 47.74 -4.83
CA ALA A 565 -12.58 47.03 -5.53
C ALA A 565 -12.21 45.71 -4.83
N THR A 566 -11.97 45.76 -3.51
CA THR A 566 -11.60 44.60 -2.69
C THR A 566 -12.69 43.52 -2.68
N ILE A 567 -13.97 43.90 -2.70
CA ILE A 567 -15.08 42.94 -2.78
C ILE A 567 -15.12 42.25 -4.15
N LEU A 568 -14.78 42.95 -5.23
CA LEU A 568 -14.69 42.37 -6.57
C LEU A 568 -13.45 41.47 -6.74
N GLU A 569 -12.32 41.84 -6.13
CA GLU A 569 -11.13 40.98 -6.02
C GLU A 569 -11.44 39.69 -5.26
N TRP A 570 -12.15 39.79 -4.12
CA TRP A 570 -12.59 38.63 -3.34
C TRP A 570 -13.63 37.76 -4.05
N ALA A 571 -14.42 38.32 -4.98
CA ALA A 571 -15.42 37.56 -5.72
C ALA A 571 -14.80 36.59 -6.74
N VAL A 572 -13.58 36.84 -7.22
CA VAL A 572 -12.83 35.95 -8.13
C VAL A 572 -11.71 35.17 -7.43
N ASP A 573 -11.46 35.43 -6.14
CA ASP A 573 -10.46 34.69 -5.37
C ASP A 573 -11.05 33.38 -4.81
N ALA A 574 -10.40 32.25 -5.14
CA ALA A 574 -10.87 30.90 -4.79
C ALA A 574 -10.86 30.55 -3.27
N VAL A 575 -10.49 31.50 -2.40
CA VAL A 575 -10.52 31.38 -0.94
C VAL A 575 -11.49 32.37 -0.31
N ALA A 576 -11.60 33.59 -0.85
CA ALA A 576 -12.55 34.59 -0.34
C ALA A 576 -13.96 34.47 -0.94
N SER A 577 -14.11 34.00 -2.18
CA SER A 577 -15.42 33.93 -2.85
C SER A 577 -16.45 33.04 -2.11
N PRO A 578 -16.08 31.90 -1.47
CA PRO A 578 -17.03 31.11 -0.68
C PRO A 578 -17.52 31.82 0.59
N VAL A 579 -16.76 32.79 1.13
CA VAL A 579 -17.21 33.63 2.25
C VAL A 579 -18.28 34.62 1.77
N LEU A 580 -18.08 35.24 0.60
CA LEU A 580 -19.09 36.08 -0.05
C LEU A 580 -20.34 35.28 -0.43
N GLU A 581 -20.16 34.05 -0.90
CA GLU A 581 -21.22 33.09 -1.22
C GLU A 581 -22.08 32.78 0.03
N ALA A 582 -21.43 32.49 1.17
CA ALA A 582 -22.12 32.28 2.45
C ALA A 582 -22.87 33.53 2.91
N CYS A 583 -22.28 34.71 2.79
CA CYS A 583 -22.93 35.99 3.11
C CYS A 583 -24.19 36.21 2.25
N LEU A 584 -24.10 36.00 0.94
CA LEU A 584 -25.24 36.17 0.00
C LEU A 584 -26.35 35.12 0.22
N LYS A 585 -26.02 33.94 0.73
CA LYS A 585 -26.99 32.87 1.06
C LYS A 585 -27.68 33.04 2.42
N ARG A 586 -27.16 33.86 3.34
CA ARG A 586 -27.69 33.97 4.73
C ARG A 586 -29.16 34.46 4.72
N PRO A 587 -30.13 33.65 5.22
CA PRO A 587 -31.56 33.95 5.05
C PRO A 587 -32.01 35.16 5.89
N THR A 588 -31.44 35.36 7.09
CA THR A 588 -31.80 36.43 8.04
C THR A 588 -31.44 37.84 7.58
N LEU A 589 -30.75 38.01 6.44
CA LEU A 589 -30.38 39.32 5.95
C LEU A 589 -31.60 40.15 5.51
N ASN A 590 -31.73 41.33 6.10
CA ASN A 590 -32.76 42.29 5.76
C ASN A 590 -32.57 42.86 4.33
N ALA A 591 -33.65 43.46 3.79
CA ALA A 591 -33.69 43.98 2.44
C ALA A 591 -32.78 45.20 2.18
N VAL A 592 -32.21 45.86 3.21
CA VAL A 592 -31.21 46.92 3.04
C VAL A 592 -29.82 46.31 2.84
N THR A 593 -29.44 45.36 3.71
CA THR A 593 -28.17 44.63 3.63
C THR A 593 -28.04 43.85 2.32
N LYS A 594 -29.08 43.11 1.92
CA LYS A 594 -29.12 42.40 0.62
C LYS A 594 -28.87 43.35 -0.56
N ARG A 595 -29.52 44.52 -0.60
CA ARG A 595 -29.30 45.53 -1.65
C ARG A 595 -27.88 46.10 -1.64
N ARG A 596 -27.31 46.38 -0.47
CA ARG A 596 -25.92 46.87 -0.37
C ARG A 596 -24.92 45.85 -0.93
N LEU A 597 -25.04 44.57 -0.56
CA LEU A 597 -24.18 43.50 -1.09
C LEU A 597 -24.26 43.43 -2.63
N LEU A 598 -25.49 43.41 -3.18
CA LEU A 598 -25.71 43.35 -4.63
C LEU A 598 -25.15 44.57 -5.38
N ASN A 599 -25.24 45.78 -4.81
CA ASN A 599 -24.70 47.00 -5.42
C ASN A 599 -23.16 46.99 -5.64
N TYR A 600 -22.40 46.12 -4.96
CA TYR A 600 -20.96 45.98 -5.21
C TYR A 600 -20.65 45.15 -6.47
N LEU A 601 -21.56 44.26 -6.86
CA LEU A 601 -21.41 43.32 -7.99
C LEU A 601 -22.08 43.82 -9.27
N ASP A 602 -23.01 44.78 -9.16
CA ASP A 602 -23.78 45.40 -10.25
C ASP A 602 -22.91 45.98 -11.38
N GLY A 603 -23.10 45.55 -12.62
CA GLY A 603 -22.25 45.95 -13.77
C GLY A 603 -20.94 45.15 -13.88
N LYS A 604 -20.78 44.08 -13.10
CA LYS A 604 -19.67 43.10 -13.18
C LYS A 604 -20.15 41.64 -13.14
N ILE A 605 -21.46 41.40 -13.20
CA ILE A 605 -22.06 40.06 -13.16
C ILE A 605 -21.51 39.17 -14.28
N VAL A 606 -21.37 39.68 -15.50
CA VAL A 606 -20.96 38.84 -16.64
C VAL A 606 -19.49 38.44 -16.54
N GLU A 607 -18.62 39.33 -16.08
CA GLU A 607 -17.21 39.00 -15.83
C GLU A 607 -17.10 37.94 -14.74
N LEU A 608 -17.85 38.08 -13.64
CA LEU A 608 -17.90 37.08 -12.56
C LEU A 608 -18.52 35.75 -13.03
N ALA A 609 -19.59 35.77 -13.82
CA ALA A 609 -20.25 34.56 -14.33
C ALA A 609 -19.37 33.75 -15.30
N CYS A 610 -18.39 34.40 -15.92
CA CYS A 610 -17.37 33.73 -16.73
C CYS A 610 -16.20 33.19 -15.89
N ASP A 611 -15.99 33.67 -14.65
CA ASP A 611 -14.91 33.19 -13.79
C ASP A 611 -15.23 31.86 -13.07
N ALA A 612 -14.17 31.11 -12.73
CA ALA A 612 -14.26 29.83 -12.03
C ALA A 612 -14.73 29.95 -10.56
N ALA A 613 -14.38 31.04 -9.87
CA ALA A 613 -14.80 31.31 -8.49
C ALA A 613 -16.00 32.28 -8.46
N GLY A 614 -16.02 33.27 -9.34
CA GLY A 614 -17.08 34.29 -9.45
C GLY A 614 -18.43 33.74 -9.88
N SER A 615 -18.47 32.66 -10.66
CA SER A 615 -19.74 32.06 -11.12
C SER A 615 -20.57 31.51 -9.95
N HIS A 616 -19.93 30.98 -8.92
CA HIS A 616 -20.59 30.55 -7.67
C HIS A 616 -21.17 31.75 -6.88
N VAL A 617 -20.49 32.90 -6.88
CA VAL A 617 -21.00 34.14 -6.27
C VAL A 617 -22.22 34.66 -7.04
N VAL A 618 -22.20 34.60 -8.38
CA VAL A 618 -23.34 35.00 -9.23
C VAL A 618 -24.53 34.04 -9.06
N ASP A 619 -24.32 32.74 -8.86
CA ASP A 619 -25.40 31.82 -8.50
C ASP A 619 -25.94 32.09 -7.08
N ALA A 620 -25.10 32.46 -6.11
CA ALA A 620 -25.56 32.84 -4.77
C ALA A 620 -26.44 34.10 -4.76
N CYS A 621 -26.25 35.02 -5.71
CA CYS A 621 -27.13 36.17 -5.92
C CYS A 621 -28.59 35.78 -6.20
N LEU A 622 -28.91 34.56 -6.65
CA LEU A 622 -30.30 34.09 -6.75
C LEU A 622 -31.02 34.09 -5.39
N ASN A 623 -30.31 33.80 -4.31
CA ASN A 623 -30.85 33.80 -2.94
C ASN A 623 -30.84 35.20 -2.33
N ALA A 624 -29.76 35.98 -2.52
CA ALA A 624 -29.69 37.37 -2.05
C ALA A 624 -30.77 38.27 -2.69
N THR A 625 -31.20 37.94 -3.92
CA THR A 625 -32.27 38.65 -4.64
C THR A 625 -33.69 38.14 -4.34
N MET A 626 -33.87 37.18 -3.43
CA MET A 626 -35.19 36.73 -3.01
C MET A 626 -35.97 37.91 -2.38
N GLY A 627 -37.17 38.19 -2.90
CA GLY A 627 -37.95 39.39 -2.58
C GLY A 627 -37.49 40.70 -3.25
N LEU A 628 -36.40 40.71 -4.01
CA LEU A 628 -35.82 41.90 -4.67
C LEU A 628 -35.91 41.81 -6.20
N GLN A 629 -37.13 41.80 -6.74
CA GLN A 629 -37.41 41.58 -8.17
C GLN A 629 -36.59 42.49 -9.10
N ASN A 630 -36.46 43.79 -8.79
CA ASN A 630 -35.74 44.76 -9.61
C ASN A 630 -34.26 44.37 -9.81
N TYR A 631 -33.63 43.77 -8.79
CA TYR A 631 -32.24 43.32 -8.86
C TYR A 631 -32.11 42.06 -9.73
N ARG A 632 -33.07 41.12 -9.66
CA ARG A 632 -33.10 39.98 -10.58
C ARG A 632 -33.19 40.44 -12.03
N GLU A 633 -34.00 41.45 -12.30
CA GLU A 633 -34.18 41.98 -13.66
C GLU A 633 -32.97 42.79 -14.15
N SER A 634 -32.25 43.49 -13.27
CA SER A 634 -30.99 44.17 -13.61
C SER A 634 -29.87 43.17 -13.93
N ILE A 635 -29.68 42.15 -13.07
CA ILE A 635 -28.69 41.07 -13.28
C ILE A 635 -29.02 40.28 -14.57
N ALA A 636 -30.30 39.97 -14.79
CA ALA A 636 -30.76 39.33 -16.03
C ALA A 636 -30.56 40.22 -17.27
N ALA A 637 -30.69 41.54 -17.16
CA ALA A 637 -30.41 42.46 -18.25
C ALA A 637 -28.91 42.49 -18.61
N GLU A 638 -28.01 42.45 -17.62
CA GLU A 638 -26.56 42.36 -17.86
C GLU A 638 -26.20 41.05 -18.59
N PHE A 639 -26.74 39.91 -18.13
CA PHE A 639 -26.64 38.62 -18.83
C PHE A 639 -27.14 38.68 -20.28
N LEU A 640 -28.28 39.32 -20.54
CA LEU A 640 -28.85 39.43 -21.89
C LEU A 640 -28.03 40.35 -22.80
N ALA A 641 -27.43 41.41 -22.26
CA ALA A 641 -26.60 42.35 -23.02
C ALA A 641 -25.31 41.72 -23.57
N LYS A 642 -24.76 40.72 -22.86
CA LYS A 642 -23.56 39.96 -23.25
C LYS A 642 -23.84 38.46 -23.45
N ALA A 643 -25.03 38.13 -23.97
CA ALA A 643 -25.51 36.74 -24.04
C ALA A 643 -24.58 35.77 -24.80
N GLU A 644 -23.87 36.24 -25.84
CA GLU A 644 -22.96 35.41 -26.64
C GLU A 644 -21.65 35.11 -25.91
N GLU A 645 -21.10 36.10 -25.19
CA GLU A 645 -19.91 35.97 -24.34
C GLU A 645 -20.13 34.93 -23.23
N VAL A 646 -21.24 35.07 -22.50
CA VAL A 646 -21.63 34.14 -21.41
C VAL A 646 -21.87 32.72 -21.93
N ARG A 647 -22.54 32.56 -23.07
CA ARG A 647 -22.82 31.23 -23.66
C ARG A 647 -21.58 30.61 -24.31
N GLY A 648 -20.64 31.41 -24.79
CA GLY A 648 -19.34 30.96 -25.28
C GLY A 648 -18.47 30.40 -24.14
N HIS A 649 -18.50 31.05 -22.97
CA HIS A 649 -17.69 30.62 -21.82
C HIS A 649 -18.21 29.35 -21.13
N PHE A 650 -17.29 28.58 -20.51
CA PHE A 650 -17.64 27.32 -19.84
C PHE A 650 -18.54 27.55 -18.62
N TYR A 651 -18.06 28.29 -17.62
CA TYR A 651 -18.81 28.61 -16.40
C TYR A 651 -20.07 29.45 -16.70
N GLY A 652 -19.98 30.36 -17.69
CA GLY A 652 -21.10 31.20 -18.10
C GLY A 652 -22.33 30.42 -18.57
N ARG A 653 -22.15 29.28 -19.26
CA ARG A 653 -23.27 28.38 -19.60
C ARG A 653 -23.98 27.79 -18.39
N HIS A 654 -23.25 27.50 -17.31
CA HIS A 654 -23.83 26.98 -16.07
C HIS A 654 -24.65 28.08 -15.36
N ALA A 655 -24.08 29.28 -15.18
CA ALA A 655 -24.79 30.41 -14.61
C ALA A 655 -26.04 30.79 -15.44
N TRP A 656 -25.92 30.84 -16.78
CA TRP A 656 -27.03 31.10 -17.70
C TRP A 656 -28.20 30.12 -17.53
N ARG A 657 -27.89 28.82 -17.35
CA ARG A 657 -28.89 27.76 -17.09
C ARG A 657 -29.51 27.90 -15.70
N ASN A 658 -28.70 28.16 -14.68
CA ASN A 658 -29.13 28.26 -13.29
C ASN A 658 -30.04 29.49 -13.06
N TRP A 659 -29.71 30.61 -13.71
CA TRP A 659 -30.57 31.81 -13.82
C TRP A 659 -31.76 31.66 -14.78
N LYS A 660 -31.94 30.50 -15.42
CA LYS A 660 -33.04 30.16 -16.36
C LYS A 660 -33.16 31.20 -17.51
N MET A 661 -32.03 31.71 -18.01
CA MET A 661 -31.98 32.90 -18.87
C MET A 661 -32.65 32.74 -20.24
N ASP A 662 -32.74 31.53 -20.78
CA ASP A 662 -33.51 31.26 -22.01
C ASP A 662 -35.01 31.54 -21.82
N LEU A 663 -35.54 31.23 -20.63
CA LEU A 663 -36.91 31.53 -20.26
C LEU A 663 -37.09 33.05 -20.02
N CYS A 664 -36.07 33.74 -19.49
CA CYS A 664 -36.08 35.20 -19.38
C CYS A 664 -36.13 35.87 -20.76
N LYS A 665 -35.28 35.44 -21.71
CA LYS A 665 -35.22 35.97 -23.08
C LYS A 665 -36.54 35.77 -23.83
N ASN A 666 -37.12 34.57 -23.72
CA ASN A 666 -38.26 34.18 -24.56
C ASN A 666 -39.63 34.44 -23.91
N LYS A 667 -39.74 34.36 -22.57
CA LYS A 667 -41.02 34.46 -21.83
C LYS A 667 -40.81 35.03 -20.41
N LYS A 668 -40.41 36.30 -20.28
CA LYS A 668 -40.13 36.97 -18.99
C LYS A 668 -41.16 36.68 -17.88
N ALA A 669 -42.46 36.71 -18.17
CA ALA A 669 -43.49 36.40 -17.17
C ALA A 669 -43.41 34.96 -16.61
N ALA A 670 -43.13 33.98 -17.46
CA ALA A 670 -42.92 32.58 -17.06
C ALA A 670 -41.62 32.40 -16.27
N TRP A 671 -40.58 33.16 -16.59
CA TRP A 671 -39.33 33.20 -15.83
C TRP A 671 -39.53 33.73 -14.40
N ILE A 672 -40.28 34.83 -14.22
CA ILE A 672 -40.63 35.36 -12.90
C ILE A 672 -41.41 34.31 -12.09
N ALA A 673 -42.40 33.65 -12.69
CA ALA A 673 -43.15 32.58 -12.03
C ALA A 673 -42.26 31.37 -11.66
N ALA A 674 -41.35 30.96 -12.55
CA ALA A 674 -40.42 29.84 -12.34
C ALA A 674 -39.31 30.13 -11.32
N LEU A 675 -39.02 31.40 -11.00
CA LEU A 675 -38.16 31.77 -9.89
C LEU A 675 -38.95 31.91 -8.57
N ARG A 676 -40.15 32.51 -8.58
CA ARG A 676 -41.00 32.58 -7.37
C ARG A 676 -41.41 31.20 -6.84
N SER A 677 -41.69 30.25 -7.72
CA SER A 677 -41.96 28.85 -7.32
C SER A 677 -40.74 28.20 -6.63
N GLU A 678 -39.53 28.51 -7.12
CA GLU A 678 -38.27 28.06 -6.55
C GLU A 678 -38.02 28.68 -5.17
N ASP A 679 -38.31 29.97 -5.00
CA ASP A 679 -38.20 30.69 -3.74
C ASP A 679 -39.18 30.15 -2.68
N ASN A 680 -40.46 29.97 -3.03
CA ASN A 680 -41.46 29.38 -2.14
C ASN A 680 -41.02 27.98 -1.66
N ARG A 681 -40.40 27.18 -2.53
CA ARG A 681 -39.85 25.87 -2.18
C ARG A 681 -38.68 26.01 -1.18
N ARG A 682 -37.76 26.96 -1.38
CA ARG A 682 -36.67 27.26 -0.43
C ARG A 682 -37.18 27.73 0.92
N GLU A 683 -38.16 28.64 0.96
CA GLU A 683 -38.76 29.11 2.21
C GLU A 683 -39.45 27.97 2.98
N SER A 684 -40.09 27.02 2.28
CA SER A 684 -40.69 25.84 2.92
C SER A 684 -39.65 24.90 3.55
N THR A 685 -38.44 24.81 3.00
CA THR A 685 -37.35 23.97 3.54
C THR A 685 -36.57 24.61 4.72
N VAL A 686 -36.80 25.89 5.03
CA VAL A 686 -36.10 26.60 6.14
C VAL A 686 -36.89 26.55 7.45
N LYS A 687 -38.14 26.06 7.44
CA LYS A 687 -38.93 25.85 8.66
C LYS A 687 -38.65 24.47 9.26
N LEU A 688 -37.98 24.45 10.41
CA LEU A 688 -37.83 23.25 11.25
C LEU A 688 -39.21 22.79 11.79
N PRO A 689 -39.39 21.49 12.07
CA PRO A 689 -40.62 20.98 12.68
C PRO A 689 -40.76 21.47 14.13
N GLU A 690 -42.01 21.75 14.54
CA GLU A 690 -42.33 22.10 15.93
C GLU A 690 -42.17 20.87 16.85
N PRO A 691 -41.74 21.05 18.12
CA PRO A 691 -41.47 19.94 19.02
C PRO A 691 -42.77 19.22 19.42
N VAL A 692 -42.86 17.92 19.09
CA VAL A 692 -43.97 17.07 19.53
C VAL A 692 -43.96 16.96 21.06
N THR A 693 -45.00 17.51 21.70
CA THR A 693 -45.15 17.45 23.15
C THR A 693 -45.62 16.05 23.55
N ILE A 694 -44.69 15.17 23.86
CA ILE A 694 -44.98 13.82 24.38
C ILE A 694 -45.33 13.93 25.87
N THR A 695 -46.60 13.75 26.20
CA THR A 695 -47.03 13.48 27.59
C THR A 695 -46.66 12.06 27.98
N PRO A 696 -46.25 11.81 29.24
CA PRO A 696 -45.82 10.49 29.68
C PRO A 696 -47.01 9.52 29.75
N VAL A 697 -46.87 8.37 29.10
CA VAL A 697 -47.80 7.25 29.25
C VAL A 697 -47.27 6.33 30.35
N VAL A 698 -48.03 6.19 31.42
CA VAL A 698 -47.80 5.13 32.43
C VAL A 698 -48.37 3.82 31.89
N GLU A 699 -47.69 2.73 32.20
CA GLU A 699 -48.08 1.37 31.81
C GLU A 699 -49.46 0.99 32.39
N ASP A 700 -50.30 0.30 31.62
CA ASP A 700 -50.80 -1.00 32.11
C ASP A 700 -51.24 -1.98 31.00
N ASN A 701 -51.12 -3.23 31.41
CA ASN A 701 -51.23 -4.53 30.78
C ASN A 701 -52.51 -4.89 29.98
N LEU A 702 -52.33 -5.93 29.14
CA LEU A 702 -53.22 -7.08 28.96
C LEU A 702 -54.76 -6.84 28.97
N LYS A 703 -55.38 -6.84 27.78
CA LYS A 703 -56.60 -7.64 27.42
C LYS A 703 -57.11 -7.27 26.01
N LYS A 704 -56.69 -8.01 24.99
CA LYS A 704 -57.38 -8.08 23.68
C LYS A 704 -57.54 -9.51 23.17
N GLU A 705 -58.14 -10.35 24.02
CA GLU A 705 -58.82 -11.55 23.56
C GLU A 705 -60.18 -11.70 24.25
N LYS A 706 -61.12 -12.33 23.55
CA LYS A 706 -62.49 -12.73 23.97
C LYS A 706 -63.52 -11.62 24.23
N ARG A 707 -64.61 -11.71 23.42
CA ARG A 707 -65.96 -11.11 23.57
C ARG A 707 -66.03 -9.60 23.26
N LYS A 708 -66.84 -9.13 22.29
CA LYS A 708 -68.01 -9.71 21.57
C LYS A 708 -69.22 -10.02 22.47
N ARG A 709 -69.71 -8.96 23.12
CA ARG A 709 -71.05 -8.74 23.72
C ARG A 709 -71.14 -7.24 24.06
N SER A 710 -72.23 -6.50 23.89
CA SER A 710 -73.43 -6.66 23.04
C SER A 710 -74.11 -5.28 22.93
N LYS A 711 -75.02 -5.08 21.96
CA LYS A 711 -75.85 -3.87 21.86
C LYS A 711 -77.07 -3.93 22.81
N GLU A 712 -77.82 -2.82 22.86
CA GLU A 712 -79.15 -2.59 23.45
C GLU A 712 -79.21 -2.65 25.00
N GLY A 713 -79.93 -1.76 25.71
CA GLY A 713 -80.64 -0.50 25.39
C GLY A 713 -80.48 0.51 26.56
N GLU A 714 -81.26 1.57 26.78
CA GLU A 714 -82.47 2.15 26.15
C GLU A 714 -82.46 3.71 26.30
N GLU A 715 -83.48 4.39 25.75
CA GLU A 715 -83.81 5.82 26.00
C GLU A 715 -84.65 6.00 27.30
N PRO A 716 -85.04 7.23 27.70
CA PRO A 716 -84.26 8.46 27.96
C PRO A 716 -84.66 9.05 29.35
N ALA A 717 -84.39 10.35 29.60
CA ALA A 717 -85.39 11.35 30.06
C ALA A 717 -84.80 12.54 30.87
N ASP A 718 -85.52 13.66 30.81
CA ASP A 718 -85.67 14.76 31.77
C ASP A 718 -84.47 15.63 32.18
N GLU A 719 -84.38 16.76 31.46
CA GLU A 719 -84.55 18.11 32.01
C GLU A 719 -84.02 18.41 33.43
N ILE A 720 -82.96 19.24 33.50
CA ILE A 720 -83.09 20.61 34.05
C ILE A 720 -81.97 21.48 33.46
N ASP A 721 -82.39 22.34 32.54
CA ASP A 721 -81.64 23.51 32.11
C ASP A 721 -81.92 24.67 33.08
N ASN A 722 -81.11 25.73 33.04
CA ASN A 722 -81.23 26.99 33.81
C ASN A 722 -80.87 26.98 35.31
N LEU A 723 -79.70 27.55 35.63
CA LEU A 723 -79.58 28.59 36.68
C LEU A 723 -78.36 29.51 36.41
N PHE A 724 -78.54 30.38 35.41
CA PHE A 724 -77.78 31.63 35.10
C PHE A 724 -76.31 31.50 34.64
N ALA A 725 -75.83 32.09 33.52
CA ALA A 725 -75.99 33.42 32.89
C ALA A 725 -75.14 34.52 33.58
N ALA A 726 -74.56 35.54 32.92
CA ALA A 726 -74.30 35.88 31.50
C ALA A 726 -72.99 36.76 31.47
N ALA A 727 -72.50 37.49 30.46
CA ALA A 727 -73.05 38.39 29.43
C ALA A 727 -71.84 39.00 28.64
N GLU A 728 -71.90 39.61 27.45
CA GLU A 728 -72.98 39.81 26.46
C GLU A 728 -72.42 40.24 25.06
N HIS A 729 -73.08 39.81 23.97
CA HIS A 729 -73.37 40.58 22.72
C HIS A 729 -72.24 41.08 21.77
N LYS A 730 -72.44 41.40 20.46
CA LYS A 730 -73.50 41.36 19.36
C LYS A 730 -72.71 41.62 18.03
N THR A 731 -73.05 41.46 16.73
CA THR A 731 -74.14 40.97 15.81
C THR A 731 -73.60 41.13 14.35
N SER A 732 -74.09 40.60 13.21
CA SER A 732 -75.01 39.50 12.77
C SER A 732 -75.14 39.50 11.22
N LYS A 733 -75.88 38.54 10.60
CA LYS A 733 -76.49 38.56 9.22
C LYS A 733 -75.56 38.36 7.98
N LYS A 734 -75.98 37.76 6.83
CA LYS A 734 -77.15 36.89 6.44
C LYS A 734 -77.04 36.33 4.98
N ALA A 735 -77.36 35.03 4.76
CA ALA A 735 -77.88 34.37 3.52
C ALA A 735 -77.04 34.29 2.19
N LYS A 736 -77.38 33.51 1.14
CA LYS A 736 -78.00 32.14 0.94
C LYS A 736 -78.27 31.84 -0.58
N SER A 737 -77.69 30.79 -1.21
CA SER A 737 -78.28 30.07 -2.38
C SER A 737 -77.47 28.84 -2.87
N SER A 738 -78.20 27.88 -3.47
CA SER A 738 -77.76 26.76 -4.37
C SER A 738 -78.70 26.78 -5.61
N PRO A 739 -78.67 25.90 -6.65
CA PRO A 739 -78.59 24.41 -6.66
C PRO A 739 -77.52 23.88 -7.67
N ASP A 740 -77.40 22.63 -8.16
CA ASP A 740 -78.35 21.50 -8.40
C ASP A 740 -77.69 20.10 -8.38
N HIS A 741 -78.51 19.04 -8.45
CA HIS A 741 -78.15 17.59 -8.50
C HIS A 741 -78.74 16.96 -9.81
N PRO A 742 -78.67 15.63 -10.14
CA PRO A 742 -78.46 14.39 -9.35
C PRO A 742 -77.04 13.78 -9.60
N THR A 743 -76.68 12.48 -9.74
CA THR A 743 -77.38 11.18 -9.96
C THR A 743 -76.48 9.97 -9.58
N ARG A 744 -77.02 8.74 -9.73
CA ARG A 744 -76.41 7.38 -9.74
C ARG A 744 -76.99 6.62 -10.97
N PRO A 745 -76.69 5.33 -11.31
CA PRO A 745 -76.03 4.26 -10.53
C PRO A 745 -74.97 3.42 -11.31
N ASP A 746 -74.48 2.34 -10.67
CA ASP A 746 -73.94 1.07 -11.24
C ASP A 746 -72.66 1.10 -12.14
N ARG A 747 -71.81 0.05 -12.24
CA ARG A 747 -71.88 -1.36 -11.76
C ARG A 747 -70.48 -1.99 -11.51
N GLU A 748 -70.45 -3.04 -10.68
CA GLU A 748 -69.53 -4.21 -10.59
C GLU A 748 -68.33 -4.30 -11.59
N THR A 749 -67.06 -4.21 -11.15
CA THR A 749 -66.14 -5.27 -10.62
C THR A 749 -65.77 -6.42 -11.58
N TRP A 750 -64.47 -6.60 -11.89
CA TRP A 750 -63.60 -7.77 -11.55
C TRP A 750 -62.18 -7.66 -12.18
N LEU A 751 -61.32 -8.67 -11.97
CA LEU A 751 -59.83 -8.67 -12.14
C LEU A 751 -59.31 -8.98 -13.56
N GLU A 752 -58.19 -8.32 -13.95
CA GLU A 752 -57.01 -8.83 -14.72
C GLU A 752 -57.22 -9.61 -16.06
N PRO A 753 -56.19 -10.11 -16.79
CA PRO A 753 -54.74 -9.81 -16.80
C PRO A 753 -54.16 -9.40 -18.19
N TYR A 754 -52.83 -9.23 -18.22
CA TYR A 754 -51.85 -9.29 -19.33
C TYR A 754 -52.28 -9.86 -20.72
N THR A 755 -51.79 -9.26 -21.82
CA THR A 755 -51.28 -10.02 -22.99
C THR A 755 -50.38 -9.19 -23.93
N ARG A 756 -49.46 -9.87 -24.63
CA ARG A 756 -48.65 -9.33 -25.75
C ARG A 756 -49.49 -9.17 -27.03
N SER A 757 -49.02 -8.32 -27.95
CA SER A 757 -49.04 -8.66 -29.38
C SER A 757 -47.96 -7.90 -30.17
N VAL A 758 -47.44 -8.55 -31.21
CA VAL A 758 -46.51 -8.00 -32.22
C VAL A 758 -47.18 -8.17 -33.58
N LEU A 759 -47.14 -7.16 -34.46
CA LEU A 759 -47.41 -7.35 -35.89
C LEU A 759 -46.65 -6.32 -36.75
N TYR A 760 -46.10 -6.80 -37.87
CA TYR A 760 -45.67 -5.99 -39.02
C TYR A 760 -46.89 -5.57 -39.87
N ILE A 761 -46.75 -4.56 -40.73
CA ILE A 761 -47.22 -4.55 -42.15
C ILE A 761 -46.77 -3.29 -42.91
N ASN A 762 -46.39 -3.44 -44.18
CA ASN A 762 -46.08 -2.36 -45.14
C ASN A 762 -46.14 -2.95 -46.58
N PRO A 763 -46.94 -2.39 -47.52
CA PRO A 763 -46.33 -1.54 -48.56
C PRO A 763 -47.25 -0.46 -49.17
N LYS A 764 -46.67 0.57 -49.83
CA LYS A 764 -47.31 1.21 -51.00
C LYS A 764 -46.31 1.74 -52.05
N ARG A 765 -46.31 1.07 -53.21
CA ARG A 765 -46.14 1.51 -54.63
C ARG A 765 -45.29 2.75 -55.00
N SER A 766 -44.63 2.84 -56.16
CA SER A 766 -44.22 1.87 -57.22
C SER A 766 -43.68 2.66 -58.44
N LEU A 767 -42.72 2.14 -59.22
CA LEU A 767 -42.73 2.10 -60.71
C LEU A 767 -41.44 1.46 -61.30
N ASN A 768 -41.53 1.04 -62.57
CA ASN A 768 -40.51 0.39 -63.44
C ASN A 768 -40.96 0.65 -64.92
N PRO A 769 -40.19 0.42 -66.03
CA PRO A 769 -39.49 -0.86 -66.34
C PRO A 769 -38.23 -0.82 -67.28
N SER A 770 -37.71 -2.01 -67.65
CA SER A 770 -36.92 -2.37 -68.87
C SER A 770 -35.48 -1.82 -69.05
N THR A 771 -34.46 -2.53 -69.60
CA THR A 771 -34.36 -3.89 -70.24
C THR A 771 -32.95 -4.53 -70.11
N HIS A 772 -32.81 -5.81 -70.51
CA HIS A 772 -31.61 -6.71 -70.44
C HIS A 772 -30.59 -6.50 -71.61
N PRO A 773 -29.47 -7.28 -71.84
CA PRO A 773 -29.01 -8.57 -71.27
C PRO A 773 -27.46 -8.65 -70.91
N PRO A 774 -26.63 -9.71 -71.15
CA PRO A 774 -26.07 -10.50 -70.02
C PRO A 774 -24.54 -10.87 -70.07
N LEU A 775 -24.08 -11.60 -69.03
CA LEU A 775 -22.94 -12.58 -68.97
C LEU A 775 -21.50 -12.17 -69.37
N MET A 776 -20.52 -12.55 -68.54
CA MET A 776 -19.26 -13.24 -68.94
C MET A 776 -18.51 -13.83 -67.71
N SER A 777 -17.45 -14.62 -67.92
CA SER A 777 -16.83 -15.47 -66.88
C SER A 777 -15.32 -15.74 -67.04
N VAL A 778 -14.64 -16.03 -65.91
CA VAL A 778 -13.24 -16.53 -65.75
C VAL A 778 -12.11 -15.66 -66.39
N PRO A 779 -10.79 -15.91 -66.20
CA PRO A 779 -10.09 -16.91 -65.37
C PRO A 779 -9.02 -16.37 -64.39
N SER A 780 -8.45 -17.26 -63.57
CA SER A 780 -7.17 -17.09 -62.87
C SER A 780 -5.96 -17.27 -63.83
N PRO A 781 -4.81 -16.64 -63.52
CA PRO A 781 -3.59 -17.41 -63.22
C PRO A 781 -2.80 -16.76 -62.05
N GLY A 782 -1.71 -17.33 -61.51
CA GLY A 782 -1.09 -18.64 -61.76
C GLY A 782 0.36 -18.71 -61.23
N LEU A 783 0.64 -19.77 -60.47
CA LEU A 783 1.93 -20.25 -59.93
C LEU A 783 3.27 -19.69 -60.49
N LEU A 784 4.24 -19.53 -59.58
CA LEU A 784 5.64 -19.90 -59.86
C LEU A 784 6.24 -20.80 -58.75
N ARG A 785 7.28 -21.56 -59.10
CA ARG A 785 7.73 -22.76 -58.36
C ARG A 785 8.82 -22.50 -57.30
N ARG A 786 8.59 -23.08 -56.12
CA ARG A 786 9.45 -24.07 -55.41
C ARG A 786 10.86 -24.34 -55.99
N ALA A 787 11.87 -24.22 -55.13
CA ALA A 787 13.14 -24.95 -55.19
C ALA A 787 13.37 -25.68 -53.84
N SER A 788 14.44 -26.49 -53.71
CA SER A 788 14.46 -27.61 -52.75
C SER A 788 15.73 -27.70 -51.88
N SER A 789 15.53 -28.14 -50.63
CA SER A 789 16.40 -29.02 -49.82
C SER A 789 17.93 -28.94 -49.97
N VAL A 790 18.61 -28.54 -48.88
CA VAL A 790 19.94 -29.02 -48.50
C VAL A 790 19.85 -29.61 -47.09
N SER A 791 20.57 -30.71 -46.84
CA SER A 791 20.60 -31.43 -45.57
C SER A 791 22.01 -31.49 -44.98
N GLY A 792 22.08 -31.56 -43.64
CA GLY A 792 23.33 -31.84 -42.90
C GLY A 792 23.91 -30.63 -42.18
N GLY A 793 24.08 -30.76 -40.85
CA GLY A 793 24.72 -29.74 -40.01
C GLY A 793 24.06 -29.58 -38.64
N GLN A 794 24.34 -30.50 -37.70
CA GLN A 794 24.09 -30.22 -36.28
C GLN A 794 25.14 -29.24 -35.80
N LEU A 795 24.73 -28.01 -35.45
CA LEU A 795 25.54 -27.12 -34.63
C LEU A 795 25.34 -27.51 -33.16
N PRO A 796 26.40 -27.59 -32.34
CA PRO A 796 26.26 -27.86 -30.92
C PRO A 796 25.66 -26.64 -30.22
N SER A 797 24.69 -26.87 -29.33
CA SER A 797 24.26 -25.87 -28.37
C SER A 797 25.40 -25.59 -27.38
N LEU A 798 25.92 -24.36 -27.37
CA LEU A 798 26.80 -23.89 -26.30
C LEU A 798 26.08 -24.02 -24.96
N SER A 799 26.82 -24.42 -23.93
CA SER A 799 26.26 -24.56 -22.58
C SER A 799 26.21 -23.21 -21.87
N VAL A 800 25.34 -23.10 -20.86
CA VAL A 800 25.29 -21.91 -19.98
C VAL A 800 26.62 -21.68 -19.26
N ALA A 801 27.45 -22.71 -19.07
CA ALA A 801 28.80 -22.57 -18.50
C ALA A 801 29.76 -21.85 -19.46
N ASP A 802 29.66 -22.08 -20.78
CA ASP A 802 30.48 -21.43 -21.79
C ASP A 802 30.17 -19.93 -21.85
N VAL A 803 28.87 -19.57 -21.81
CA VAL A 803 28.40 -18.18 -21.78
C VAL A 803 28.87 -17.46 -20.51
N ILE A 804 28.82 -18.11 -19.34
CA ILE A 804 29.28 -17.51 -18.07
C ILE A 804 30.81 -17.30 -18.06
N LEU A 805 31.59 -18.23 -18.62
CA LEU A 805 33.06 -18.06 -18.75
C LEU A 805 33.43 -16.93 -19.74
N GLN A 806 32.61 -16.71 -20.76
CA GLN A 806 32.78 -15.57 -21.69
C GLN A 806 32.41 -14.22 -21.03
N ALA A 807 31.28 -14.16 -20.32
CA ALA A 807 30.75 -12.93 -19.71
C ALA A 807 31.50 -12.44 -18.46
N SER A 808 32.24 -13.31 -17.76
CA SER A 808 32.85 -13.00 -16.45
C SER A 808 34.21 -12.27 -16.55
N SER A 809 34.30 -11.14 -17.26
CA SER A 809 35.50 -10.26 -17.23
C SER A 809 35.20 -8.83 -17.70
N PRO A 810 35.75 -7.78 -17.05
CA PRO A 810 35.69 -6.40 -17.56
C PRO A 810 36.59 -6.20 -18.80
N SER A 811 36.38 -5.10 -19.50
CA SER A 811 36.97 -4.82 -20.82
C SER A 811 38.44 -4.37 -20.78
N SER A 812 39.36 -5.27 -21.16
CA SER A 812 40.63 -4.86 -21.77
C SER A 812 41.15 -5.91 -22.74
N ASP A 813 41.15 -5.59 -24.04
CA ASP A 813 41.73 -6.44 -25.09
C ASP A 813 43.26 -6.27 -25.14
N LYS A 814 43.93 -6.90 -24.17
CA LYS A 814 45.38 -7.03 -24.09
C LYS A 814 45.74 -8.51 -24.05
N ARG A 815 46.75 -8.92 -24.81
CA ARG A 815 47.32 -10.28 -24.70
C ARG A 815 47.83 -10.49 -23.28
N VAL A 816 47.20 -11.42 -22.58
CA VAL A 816 47.59 -11.86 -21.23
C VAL A 816 48.67 -12.93 -21.36
N GLU A 817 49.79 -12.77 -20.65
CA GLU A 817 50.81 -13.81 -20.56
C GLU A 817 50.40 -14.89 -19.54
N PRO A 818 50.49 -16.19 -19.87
CA PRO A 818 50.22 -17.27 -18.92
C PRO A 818 51.17 -17.25 -17.72
N ARG A 819 50.65 -17.51 -16.52
CA ARG A 819 51.41 -17.60 -15.27
C ARG A 819 51.05 -18.89 -14.52
N ASP A 820 51.97 -19.40 -13.70
CA ASP A 820 51.60 -20.38 -12.67
C ASP A 820 50.96 -19.63 -11.50
N TRP A 821 49.73 -20.01 -11.16
CA TRP A 821 49.00 -19.42 -10.03
C TRP A 821 49.71 -19.67 -8.70
N LYS A 822 50.47 -20.77 -8.58
CA LYS A 822 51.13 -21.18 -7.33
C LYS A 822 52.21 -20.20 -6.87
N THR A 823 52.85 -19.51 -7.83
CA THR A 823 53.98 -18.59 -7.61
C THR A 823 53.57 -17.12 -7.54
N VAL A 824 52.28 -16.81 -7.69
CA VAL A 824 51.76 -15.46 -7.44
C VAL A 824 51.91 -15.16 -5.95
N PRO A 825 52.46 -13.99 -5.55
CA PRO A 825 52.62 -13.65 -4.15
C PRO A 825 51.28 -13.27 -3.50
N VAL A 826 51.12 -13.61 -2.23
CA VAL A 826 49.89 -13.37 -1.46
C VAL A 826 49.58 -11.86 -1.30
N SER A 827 50.58 -10.99 -1.46
CA SER A 827 50.41 -9.54 -1.63
C SER A 827 49.31 -9.17 -2.63
N ASP A 828 49.18 -9.90 -3.73
CA ASP A 828 48.27 -9.56 -4.83
C ASP A 828 46.80 -9.84 -4.47
N VAL A 829 46.55 -10.69 -3.46
CA VAL A 829 45.21 -10.99 -2.92
C VAL A 829 44.79 -9.99 -1.84
N VAL A 830 45.75 -9.32 -1.19
CA VAL A 830 45.51 -8.28 -0.17
C VAL A 830 45.72 -6.85 -0.68
N ALA A 831 46.16 -6.68 -1.93
CA ALA A 831 46.38 -5.38 -2.55
C ALA A 831 45.12 -4.51 -2.52
N GLY A 832 45.20 -3.33 -1.88
CA GLY A 832 44.08 -2.39 -1.75
C GLY A 832 43.05 -2.74 -0.66
N GLN A 833 43.33 -3.70 0.23
CA GLN A 833 42.46 -3.93 1.39
C GLN A 833 42.48 -2.74 2.37
N ASN A 834 41.30 -2.21 2.69
CA ASN A 834 41.13 -1.24 3.78
C ASN A 834 41.19 -1.97 5.14
N LEU A 835 42.40 -2.10 5.68
CA LEU A 835 42.62 -2.80 6.94
C LEU A 835 42.05 -2.01 8.14
N VAL A 836 41.07 -2.60 8.82
CA VAL A 836 40.48 -2.08 10.07
C VAL A 836 40.84 -3.03 11.21
N THR A 837 41.31 -2.51 12.35
CA THR A 837 41.64 -3.31 13.54
C THR A 837 41.09 -2.64 14.80
N ILE A 838 40.65 -3.43 15.78
CA ILE A 838 40.13 -2.94 17.06
C ILE A 838 41.06 -3.30 18.23
N ASP A 839 40.93 -2.53 19.30
CA ASP A 839 41.58 -2.81 20.58
C ASP A 839 40.72 -3.78 21.40
N GLY A 840 41.34 -4.59 22.27
CA GLY A 840 40.61 -5.56 23.08
C GLY A 840 39.51 -4.97 24.00
N ASP A 841 39.63 -3.68 24.33
CA ASP A 841 38.66 -2.95 25.17
C ASP A 841 37.54 -2.25 24.37
N THR A 842 37.54 -2.32 23.03
CA THR A 842 36.38 -1.95 22.20
C THR A 842 35.16 -2.78 22.62
N SER A 843 33.97 -2.18 22.72
CA SER A 843 32.79 -2.92 23.14
C SER A 843 32.17 -3.74 22.01
N LEU A 844 31.45 -4.80 22.37
CA LEU A 844 30.78 -5.70 21.43
C LEU A 844 29.88 -4.92 20.47
N GLU A 845 29.10 -3.98 21.00
CA GLU A 845 28.13 -3.19 20.23
C GLU A 845 28.85 -2.33 19.19
N ASP A 846 29.94 -1.67 19.58
CA ASP A 846 30.77 -0.85 18.69
C ASP A 846 31.42 -1.73 17.60
N ALA A 847 31.95 -2.90 17.96
CA ALA A 847 32.58 -3.85 17.03
C ALA A 847 31.57 -4.51 16.07
N CYS A 848 30.35 -4.80 16.51
CA CYS A 848 29.27 -5.31 15.67
C CYS A 848 28.80 -4.26 14.66
N GLN A 849 28.66 -3.00 15.08
CA GLN A 849 28.29 -1.93 14.16
C GLN A 849 29.43 -1.68 13.15
N MET A 850 30.71 -1.80 13.55
CA MET A 850 31.85 -1.78 12.64
C MET A 850 31.90 -2.94 11.62
N LEU A 851 31.43 -4.14 11.96
CA LEU A 851 31.26 -5.23 10.98
C LEU A 851 30.22 -4.86 9.92
N ILE A 852 29.09 -4.27 10.35
CA ILE A 852 27.96 -3.91 9.50
C ILE A 852 28.31 -2.73 8.58
N ASP A 853 28.76 -1.60 9.14
CA ASP A 853 29.00 -0.34 8.42
C ASP A 853 30.14 -0.41 7.39
N ARG A 854 30.95 -1.47 7.45
CA ARG A 854 32.11 -1.70 6.56
C ARG A 854 31.96 -2.94 5.68
N ASP A 855 30.80 -3.62 5.69
CA ASP A 855 30.55 -4.89 4.97
C ASP A 855 31.63 -5.96 5.25
N MET A 856 32.12 -6.00 6.50
CA MET A 856 33.19 -6.90 6.94
C MET A 856 32.62 -8.17 7.58
N THR A 857 33.26 -9.31 7.31
CA THR A 857 32.91 -10.60 7.92
C THR A 857 33.78 -11.01 9.11
N SER A 858 34.80 -10.22 9.47
CA SER A 858 35.66 -10.38 10.65
C SER A 858 36.54 -9.15 10.86
N ILE A 859 36.93 -8.84 12.10
CA ILE A 859 37.88 -7.75 12.43
C ILE A 859 39.02 -8.29 13.32
N PRO A 860 40.31 -8.04 13.02
CA PRO A 860 41.42 -8.34 13.93
C PRO A 860 41.37 -7.53 15.22
N VAL A 861 41.66 -8.21 16.32
CA VAL A 861 41.80 -7.62 17.66
C VAL A 861 43.29 -7.57 18.01
N ARG A 862 43.82 -6.36 18.21
CA ARG A 862 45.23 -6.14 18.59
C ARG A 862 45.50 -6.67 20.01
N LEU A 863 46.73 -7.14 20.24
CA LEU A 863 47.21 -7.51 21.58
C LEU A 863 47.17 -6.30 22.52
N LYS A 864 47.06 -6.56 23.83
CA LYS A 864 47.25 -5.52 24.84
C LYS A 864 48.74 -5.17 24.98
N ASP A 865 49.00 -4.02 25.58
CA ASP A 865 50.33 -3.55 26.00
C ASP A 865 51.37 -3.34 24.88
N GLY A 866 50.91 -2.96 23.69
CA GLY A 866 51.76 -2.32 22.66
C GLY A 866 52.64 -3.26 21.83
N GLU A 867 52.47 -4.58 21.98
CA GLU A 867 53.05 -5.55 21.05
C GLU A 867 52.41 -5.41 19.66
N ARG A 868 53.23 -5.50 18.60
CA ARG A 868 52.84 -5.31 17.18
C ARG A 868 52.05 -6.51 16.60
N GLY A 869 51.32 -7.22 17.45
CA GLY A 869 50.68 -8.49 17.11
C GLY A 869 49.15 -8.47 17.26
N ILE A 870 48.53 -9.46 16.64
CA ILE A 870 47.08 -9.70 16.67
C ILE A 870 46.85 -10.88 17.61
N SER A 871 45.87 -10.77 18.49
CA SER A 871 45.49 -11.86 19.38
C SER A 871 44.57 -12.87 18.67
N HIS A 872 43.55 -12.37 17.99
CA HIS A 872 42.50 -13.16 17.35
C HIS A 872 41.66 -12.26 16.41
N THR A 873 40.67 -12.83 15.71
CA THR A 873 39.59 -12.06 15.07
C THR A 873 38.31 -12.10 15.90
N PHE A 874 37.50 -11.05 15.77
CA PHE A 874 36.09 -10.99 16.17
C PHE A 874 35.19 -11.16 14.94
N ASP A 875 34.17 -12.01 14.99
CA ASP A 875 33.18 -12.14 13.90
C ASP A 875 31.74 -12.50 14.34
N PHE A 876 30.85 -12.74 13.36
CA PHE A 876 29.44 -13.06 13.60
C PHE A 876 29.22 -14.41 14.33
N THR A 877 30.21 -15.29 14.38
CA THR A 877 30.18 -16.54 15.15
C THR A 877 30.32 -16.24 16.64
N ASP A 878 31.26 -15.36 17.01
CA ASP A 878 31.42 -14.85 18.40
C ASP A 878 30.13 -14.18 18.88
N LEU A 879 29.54 -13.34 18.02
CA LEU A 879 28.27 -12.65 18.29
C LEU A 879 27.10 -13.62 18.48
N ASN A 880 27.03 -14.70 17.69
CA ASN A 880 26.03 -15.74 17.85
C ASN A 880 26.21 -16.52 19.16
N ALA A 881 27.45 -16.90 19.51
CA ALA A 881 27.77 -17.59 20.76
C ALA A 881 27.38 -16.73 21.98
N PHE A 882 27.71 -15.43 21.95
CA PHE A 882 27.31 -14.47 22.98
C PHE A 882 25.78 -14.30 23.07
N LEU A 883 25.09 -14.14 21.94
CA LEU A 883 23.62 -14.02 21.89
C LEU A 883 22.95 -15.24 22.53
N LEU A 884 23.37 -16.45 22.16
CA LEU A 884 22.84 -17.69 22.73
C LEU A 884 23.10 -17.79 24.25
N LEU A 885 24.25 -17.32 24.75
CA LEU A 885 24.53 -17.29 26.19
C LEU A 885 23.64 -16.26 26.92
N VAL A 886 23.48 -15.04 26.40
CA VAL A 886 22.62 -14.01 27.01
C VAL A 886 21.16 -14.45 27.09
N LEU A 887 20.69 -15.22 26.10
CA LEU A 887 19.36 -15.84 26.08
C LEU A 887 19.21 -17.03 27.05
N GLY A 888 20.31 -17.53 27.62
CA GLY A 888 20.31 -18.69 28.53
C GLY A 888 20.20 -20.05 27.83
N VAL A 889 20.63 -20.14 26.57
CA VAL A 889 20.53 -21.35 25.72
C VAL A 889 21.91 -21.91 25.35
N GLY A 890 22.90 -21.02 25.21
CA GLY A 890 24.31 -21.39 25.10
C GLY A 890 24.91 -21.82 26.44
N HIS A 891 25.92 -22.69 26.39
CA HIS A 891 26.74 -23.09 27.53
C HIS A 891 28.19 -22.69 27.24
N PRO A 892 28.96 -22.14 28.20
CA PRO A 892 30.36 -21.79 27.98
C PRO A 892 31.23 -23.05 27.86
N VAL A 893 32.38 -22.92 27.20
CA VAL A 893 33.32 -24.03 26.96
C VAL A 893 34.20 -24.31 28.19
N GLU A 894 34.55 -23.28 28.96
CA GLU A 894 35.32 -23.38 30.21
C GLU A 894 34.70 -22.51 31.33
N ASP A 895 35.44 -22.33 32.45
CA ASP A 895 34.95 -22.01 33.81
C ASP A 895 33.82 -20.95 33.91
N ALA A 896 32.71 -21.37 34.54
CA ALA A 896 31.45 -20.63 34.58
C ALA A 896 31.48 -19.33 35.39
N GLY A 897 32.46 -19.15 36.29
CA GLY A 897 32.50 -18.02 37.22
C GLY A 897 32.60 -16.63 36.56
N SER A 898 33.32 -16.52 35.45
CA SER A 898 33.54 -15.23 34.75
C SER A 898 32.37 -14.83 33.85
N PHE A 899 31.67 -15.80 33.26
CA PHE A 899 30.59 -15.57 32.30
C PHE A 899 29.30 -15.06 32.94
N GLN A 900 29.06 -15.36 34.22
CA GLN A 900 27.90 -14.85 34.96
C GLN A 900 27.92 -13.30 35.06
N ASP A 901 29.10 -12.71 35.29
CA ASP A 901 29.32 -11.24 35.25
C ASP A 901 29.03 -10.69 33.85
N LEU A 902 29.57 -11.33 32.81
CA LEU A 902 29.38 -10.93 31.41
C LEU A 902 27.89 -10.86 31.01
N VAL A 903 27.11 -11.89 31.38
CA VAL A 903 25.67 -11.97 31.09
C VAL A 903 24.87 -10.98 31.92
N MET A 904 25.19 -10.80 33.21
CA MET A 904 24.53 -9.79 34.05
C MET A 904 24.80 -8.37 33.53
N ARG A 905 26.04 -8.07 33.18
CA ARG A 905 26.48 -6.80 32.59
C ARG A 905 25.73 -6.50 31.28
N ALA A 906 25.65 -7.48 30.37
CA ALA A 906 24.84 -7.38 29.15
C ALA A 906 23.35 -7.13 29.42
N ARG A 907 22.74 -7.90 30.33
CA ARG A 907 21.31 -7.75 30.71
C ARG A 907 21.00 -6.43 31.43
N THR A 908 21.99 -5.78 32.02
CA THR A 908 21.88 -4.43 32.62
C THR A 908 22.29 -3.29 31.68
N GLY A 909 22.62 -3.58 30.41
CA GLY A 909 22.99 -2.58 29.40
C GLY A 909 24.40 -1.99 29.56
N GLY A 910 25.28 -2.65 30.33
CA GLY A 910 26.68 -2.25 30.48
C GLY A 910 27.55 -2.77 29.33
N LYS A 911 28.38 -1.90 28.73
CA LYS A 911 29.32 -2.24 27.64
C LYS A 911 30.15 -3.48 27.98
N VAL A 912 30.15 -4.46 27.07
CA VAL A 912 30.94 -5.70 27.17
C VAL A 912 32.17 -5.62 26.23
N PRO A 913 33.41 -5.71 26.74
CA PRO A 913 34.61 -5.69 25.87
C PRO A 913 34.75 -6.93 25.00
N VAL A 914 35.18 -6.76 23.75
CA VAL A 914 35.42 -7.86 22.79
C VAL A 914 36.44 -8.87 23.34
N ALA A 915 37.49 -8.42 24.03
CA ALA A 915 38.50 -9.31 24.63
C ALA A 915 38.00 -10.24 25.75
N ARG A 916 36.72 -10.14 26.16
CA ARG A 916 36.07 -11.10 27.07
C ARG A 916 35.10 -12.07 26.36
N ILE A 917 34.96 -11.95 25.05
CA ILE A 917 34.13 -12.80 24.19
C ILE A 917 35.03 -13.75 23.35
N SER A 918 36.31 -13.42 23.24
CA SER A 918 37.34 -14.10 22.45
C SER A 918 37.43 -15.62 22.62
N ASP A 919 37.13 -16.12 23.82
CA ASP A 919 37.26 -17.53 24.20
C ASP A 919 35.91 -18.30 24.18
N MET A 920 34.82 -17.63 23.78
CA MET A 920 33.46 -18.20 23.83
C MET A 920 33.11 -19.13 22.66
N ALA A 921 33.88 -19.09 21.57
CA ALA A 921 33.64 -19.87 20.36
C ALA A 921 34.92 -20.66 19.95
N PRO A 922 34.82 -21.87 19.38
CA PRO A 922 35.99 -22.62 18.91
C PRO A 922 36.65 -21.94 17.69
N LYS A 923 37.74 -21.19 17.93
CA LYS A 923 38.40 -20.39 16.89
C LYS A 923 39.33 -21.23 16.00
N ASP A 924 39.43 -20.81 14.74
CA ASP A 924 40.48 -21.28 13.84
C ASP A 924 41.86 -20.85 14.36
N PRO A 925 42.92 -21.65 14.16
CA PRO A 925 44.27 -21.24 14.48
C PRO A 925 44.67 -20.04 13.61
N PHE A 926 45.03 -18.92 14.25
CA PHE A 926 45.38 -17.68 13.57
C PHE A 926 46.81 -17.77 12.99
N VAL A 927 46.91 -18.25 11.76
CA VAL A 927 48.19 -18.47 11.07
C VAL A 927 48.61 -17.22 10.28
N THR A 928 49.83 -16.75 10.51
CA THR A 928 50.51 -15.68 9.76
C THR A 928 51.36 -16.24 8.61
N VAL A 929 51.46 -15.46 7.53
CA VAL A 929 52.29 -15.73 6.35
C VAL A 929 52.95 -14.42 5.86
N PRO A 930 54.18 -14.45 5.30
CA PRO A 930 54.80 -13.25 4.76
C PRO A 930 54.16 -12.84 3.42
N SER A 931 54.20 -11.55 3.09
CA SER A 931 53.54 -10.97 1.90
C SER A 931 54.05 -11.48 0.55
N ASN A 932 55.25 -12.06 0.52
CA ASN A 932 55.86 -12.68 -0.66
C ASN A 932 55.56 -14.19 -0.80
N GLU A 933 54.82 -14.80 0.14
CA GLU A 933 54.48 -16.23 0.10
C GLU A 933 53.59 -16.56 -1.11
N GLY A 934 53.85 -17.69 -1.77
CA GLY A 934 53.13 -18.07 -2.99
C GLY A 934 51.73 -18.61 -2.72
N LEU A 935 50.74 -18.30 -3.57
CA LEU A 935 49.35 -18.79 -3.41
C LEU A 935 49.25 -20.32 -3.33
N GLY A 936 50.23 -21.06 -3.83
CA GLY A 936 50.32 -22.51 -3.63
C GLY A 936 50.35 -22.89 -2.14
N LYS A 937 51.16 -22.21 -1.34
CA LYS A 937 51.24 -22.43 0.12
C LYS A 937 49.96 -21.98 0.83
N ILE A 938 49.36 -20.88 0.37
CA ILE A 938 48.09 -20.35 0.90
C ILE A 938 46.95 -21.37 0.70
N VAL A 939 46.86 -21.98 -0.49
CA VAL A 939 45.90 -23.05 -0.81
C VAL A 939 46.17 -24.31 0.03
N GLU A 940 47.43 -24.71 0.21
CA GLU A 940 47.80 -25.85 1.07
C GLU A 940 47.32 -25.63 2.52
N ILE A 941 47.62 -24.47 3.12
CA ILE A 941 47.25 -24.14 4.51
C ILE A 941 45.73 -24.07 4.65
N MET A 942 45.02 -23.32 3.80
CA MET A 942 43.56 -23.20 3.87
C MET A 942 42.84 -24.53 3.61
N GLY A 943 43.42 -25.42 2.78
CA GLY A 943 42.91 -26.76 2.54
C GLY A 943 42.84 -27.64 3.80
N THR A 944 43.69 -27.39 4.81
CA THR A 944 43.66 -28.12 6.10
C THR A 944 42.45 -27.78 6.98
N GLY A 945 41.70 -26.72 6.63
CA GLY A 945 40.51 -26.26 7.35
C GLY A 945 40.58 -24.82 7.86
N VAL A 946 41.72 -24.13 7.73
CA VAL A 946 41.89 -22.73 8.17
C VAL A 946 41.07 -21.78 7.29
N HIS A 947 40.14 -21.00 7.86
CA HIS A 947 39.26 -20.12 7.07
C HIS A 947 39.86 -18.73 6.75
N ARG A 948 40.82 -18.25 7.56
CA ARG A 948 41.46 -16.92 7.42
C ARG A 948 42.96 -16.98 7.75
N LEU A 949 43.76 -16.16 7.07
CA LEU A 949 45.22 -16.02 7.27
C LEU A 949 45.60 -14.54 7.35
N ALA A 950 46.56 -14.21 8.22
CA ALA A 950 47.14 -12.87 8.31
C ALA A 950 48.38 -12.75 7.44
N VAL A 951 48.46 -11.69 6.64
CA VAL A 951 49.60 -11.41 5.76
C VAL A 951 50.45 -10.31 6.37
N THR A 952 51.72 -10.60 6.68
CA THR A 952 52.65 -9.63 7.29
C THR A 952 53.73 -9.17 6.31
N ASP A 953 54.30 -7.99 6.55
CA ASP A 953 55.49 -7.51 5.85
C ASP A 953 56.80 -8.10 6.44
N GLU A 954 57.95 -7.62 5.94
CA GLU A 954 59.28 -8.02 6.42
C GLU A 954 59.60 -7.50 7.84
N ALA A 955 58.82 -6.56 8.37
CA ALA A 955 58.92 -6.06 9.75
C ALA A 955 57.98 -6.81 10.72
N GLY A 956 57.08 -7.65 10.20
CA GLY A 956 56.07 -8.39 10.96
C GLY A 956 54.74 -7.64 11.16
N GLU A 957 54.57 -6.47 10.56
CA GLU A 957 53.33 -5.67 10.64
C GLU A 957 52.24 -6.26 9.74
N LEU A 958 50.97 -6.12 10.14
CA LEU A 958 49.83 -6.63 9.36
C LEU A 958 49.58 -5.79 8.09
N VAL A 959 49.73 -6.42 6.93
CA VAL A 959 49.45 -5.83 5.60
C VAL A 959 48.02 -6.13 5.15
N GLY A 960 47.47 -7.30 5.51
CA GLY A 960 46.13 -7.69 5.08
C GLY A 960 45.67 -9.05 5.60
N ILE A 961 44.46 -9.46 5.21
CA ILE A 961 43.85 -10.73 5.60
C ILE A 961 43.39 -11.48 4.35
N VAL A 962 43.83 -12.71 4.18
CA VAL A 962 43.25 -13.62 3.18
C VAL A 962 42.15 -14.45 3.83
N SER A 963 41.00 -14.54 3.19
CA SER A 963 39.92 -15.46 3.53
C SER A 963 39.77 -16.51 2.45
N GLN A 964 39.15 -17.65 2.76
CA GLN A 964 38.82 -18.66 1.73
C GLN A 964 38.00 -18.04 0.57
N TRP A 965 37.13 -17.06 0.85
CA TRP A 965 36.36 -16.36 -0.19
C TRP A 965 37.24 -15.46 -1.06
N SER A 966 38.13 -14.64 -0.47
CA SER A 966 38.98 -13.73 -1.26
C SER A 966 40.04 -14.48 -2.10
N LEU A 967 40.55 -15.61 -1.60
CA LEU A 967 41.42 -16.51 -2.36
C LEU A 967 40.67 -17.13 -3.57
N VAL A 968 39.50 -17.70 -3.35
CA VAL A 968 38.67 -18.29 -4.42
C VAL A 968 38.24 -17.23 -5.44
N LYS A 969 37.90 -16.01 -4.98
CA LYS A 969 37.58 -14.88 -5.86
C LYS A 969 38.78 -14.45 -6.70
N TYR A 970 39.97 -14.28 -6.11
CA TYR A 970 41.16 -13.88 -6.85
C TYR A 970 41.53 -14.91 -7.95
N LEU A 971 41.45 -16.21 -7.64
CA LEU A 971 41.71 -17.29 -8.60
C LEU A 971 40.64 -17.38 -9.72
N TRP A 972 39.41 -16.93 -9.44
CA TRP A 972 38.34 -16.82 -10.43
C TRP A 972 38.50 -15.58 -11.32
N ASP A 973 38.67 -14.40 -10.73
CA ASP A 973 38.81 -13.13 -11.47
C ASP A 973 40.02 -13.15 -12.42
N ASN A 974 41.09 -13.87 -12.04
CA ASN A 974 42.32 -14.02 -12.82
C ASN A 974 42.38 -15.32 -13.64
N ILE A 975 41.28 -16.08 -13.80
CA ILE A 975 41.27 -17.39 -14.49
C ILE A 975 41.98 -17.38 -15.86
N ARG A 976 41.85 -16.31 -16.65
CA ARG A 976 42.46 -16.16 -17.99
C ARG A 976 44.01 -16.07 -17.95
N THR A 977 44.60 -15.83 -16.79
CA THR A 977 46.06 -15.86 -16.56
C THR A 977 46.57 -17.26 -16.18
N PHE A 978 45.68 -18.20 -15.80
CA PHE A 978 46.01 -19.46 -15.13
C PHE A 978 45.46 -20.71 -15.87
N PRO A 979 46.02 -21.10 -17.04
CA PRO A 979 45.49 -22.21 -17.86
C PRO A 979 45.32 -23.56 -17.14
N ALA A 980 46.13 -23.83 -16.11
CA ALA A 980 46.00 -25.05 -15.30
C ALA A 980 44.64 -25.13 -14.56
N LEU A 981 44.07 -23.99 -14.15
CA LEU A 981 42.77 -23.96 -13.47
C LEU A 981 41.60 -23.98 -14.45
N GLU A 982 41.77 -23.51 -15.70
CA GLU A 982 40.71 -23.47 -16.71
C GLU A 982 40.11 -24.87 -16.98
N SER A 983 40.97 -25.89 -17.14
CA SER A 983 40.51 -27.27 -17.34
C SER A 983 39.80 -27.85 -16.11
N LEU A 984 40.20 -27.44 -14.91
CA LEU A 984 39.56 -27.83 -13.65
C LEU A 984 38.17 -27.19 -13.50
N TYR A 985 38.03 -25.91 -13.85
CA TYR A 985 36.76 -25.17 -13.80
C TYR A 985 35.68 -25.74 -14.75
N GLN A 986 36.08 -26.36 -15.87
CA GLN A 986 35.17 -27.02 -16.82
C GLN A 986 34.60 -28.36 -16.29
N GLN A 987 35.18 -28.97 -15.25
CA GLN A 987 34.71 -30.26 -14.73
C GLN A 987 33.44 -30.12 -13.88
N THR A 988 32.57 -31.14 -13.89
CA THR A 988 31.31 -31.12 -13.11
C THR A 988 31.53 -31.42 -11.62
N VAL A 989 30.65 -30.89 -10.77
CA VAL A 989 30.64 -31.16 -9.31
C VAL A 989 30.60 -32.65 -9.00
N GLU A 990 29.83 -33.42 -9.78
CA GLU A 990 29.77 -34.89 -9.71
C GLU A 990 31.10 -35.55 -10.08
N LYS A 991 31.71 -35.18 -11.22
CA LYS A 991 33.00 -35.73 -11.67
C LYS A 991 34.13 -35.45 -10.68
N LEU A 992 34.11 -34.27 -10.05
CA LEU A 992 35.11 -33.86 -9.06
C LEU A 992 34.94 -34.54 -7.70
N ALA A 993 33.76 -35.14 -7.44
CA ALA A 993 33.36 -35.83 -6.21
C ALA A 993 33.44 -34.97 -4.92
N ILE A 994 33.33 -33.64 -5.05
CA ILE A 994 33.47 -32.69 -3.92
C ILE A 994 32.23 -32.53 -3.05
N ALA A 995 31.04 -32.80 -3.59
CA ALA A 995 29.78 -32.63 -2.87
C ALA A 995 29.66 -33.60 -1.68
N SER A 996 29.62 -33.06 -0.46
CA SER A 996 29.28 -33.83 0.74
C SER A 996 27.81 -34.26 0.67
N LYS A 997 27.54 -35.56 0.82
CA LYS A 997 26.18 -36.11 0.95
C LYS A 997 25.54 -35.82 2.30
N GLU A 998 26.35 -35.49 3.31
CA GLU A 998 25.88 -35.10 4.63
C GLU A 998 25.58 -33.61 4.65
N THR A 999 24.32 -33.27 4.41
CA THR A 999 23.76 -31.92 4.50
C THR A 999 23.13 -31.69 5.87
N VAL A 1000 23.43 -30.56 6.49
CA VAL A 1000 22.64 -30.06 7.63
C VAL A 1000 21.58 -29.11 7.08
N SER A 1001 20.32 -29.38 7.42
CA SER A 1001 19.17 -28.55 7.06
C SER A 1001 18.23 -28.36 8.24
N ILE A 1002 17.35 -27.37 8.12
CA ILE A 1002 16.25 -27.09 9.07
C ILE A 1002 14.96 -26.86 8.28
N HIS A 1003 13.82 -27.33 8.79
CA HIS A 1003 12.54 -27.04 8.15
C HIS A 1003 12.14 -25.57 8.36
N GLY A 1004 11.47 -24.99 7.38
CA GLY A 1004 11.05 -23.58 7.38
C GLY A 1004 10.06 -23.19 8.49
N ASP A 1005 9.42 -24.17 9.14
CA ASP A 1005 8.51 -23.99 10.29
C ASP A 1005 9.25 -23.80 11.63
N LYS A 1006 10.52 -24.23 11.73
CA LYS A 1006 11.32 -24.14 12.96
C LYS A 1006 11.72 -22.73 13.29
N ARG A 1007 12.02 -22.48 14.57
CA ARG A 1007 12.38 -21.15 15.05
C ARG A 1007 13.75 -20.71 14.55
N VAL A 1008 13.90 -19.43 14.32
CA VAL A 1008 15.19 -18.78 14.01
C VAL A 1008 16.25 -19.08 15.08
N LEU A 1009 15.85 -19.13 16.36
CA LEU A 1009 16.72 -19.55 17.46
C LEU A 1009 17.28 -20.98 17.26
N GLU A 1010 16.47 -21.94 16.80
CA GLU A 1010 16.92 -23.31 16.53
C GLU A 1010 17.95 -23.35 15.39
N ALA A 1011 17.82 -22.48 14.39
CA ALA A 1011 18.82 -22.34 13.32
C ALA A 1011 20.16 -21.79 13.84
N PHE A 1012 20.12 -20.72 14.65
CA PHE A 1012 21.33 -20.12 15.26
C PHE A 1012 22.02 -21.07 16.26
N GLU A 1013 21.23 -21.80 17.07
CA GLU A 1013 21.73 -22.90 17.90
C GLU A 1013 22.40 -24.00 17.07
N THR A 1014 21.78 -24.44 15.98
CA THR A 1014 22.29 -25.51 15.12
C THR A 1014 23.59 -25.11 14.43
N MET A 1015 23.68 -23.86 13.95
CA MET A 1015 24.92 -23.32 13.38
C MET A 1015 26.06 -23.28 14.41
N ASN A 1016 25.77 -22.88 15.65
CA ASN A 1016 26.75 -22.86 16.74
C ASN A 1016 27.21 -24.28 17.15
N LYS A 1017 26.26 -25.17 17.46
CA LYS A 1017 26.52 -26.55 17.96
C LYS A 1017 27.31 -27.41 16.97
N LEU A 1018 27.19 -27.14 15.67
CA LEU A 1018 27.86 -27.89 14.61
C LEU A 1018 29.05 -27.14 13.98
N ASN A 1019 29.36 -25.93 14.45
CA ASN A 1019 30.33 -24.99 13.90
C ASN A 1019 30.23 -24.87 12.36
N ILE A 1020 29.06 -24.44 11.87
CA ILE A 1020 28.77 -24.23 10.45
C ILE A 1020 28.29 -22.80 10.17
N SER A 1021 28.90 -22.16 9.17
CA SER A 1021 28.60 -20.77 8.80
C SER A 1021 27.30 -20.54 8.03
N SER A 1022 26.60 -21.60 7.59
CA SER A 1022 25.25 -21.49 7.01
C SER A 1022 24.52 -22.83 7.04
N LEU A 1023 23.19 -22.75 6.94
CA LEU A 1023 22.23 -23.83 7.14
C LEU A 1023 21.18 -23.81 6.02
N ALA A 1024 20.93 -24.97 5.40
CA ALA A 1024 19.90 -25.09 4.37
C ALA A 1024 18.51 -25.04 5.01
N VAL A 1025 17.62 -24.17 4.51
CA VAL A 1025 16.22 -24.16 4.94
C VAL A 1025 15.39 -24.92 3.91
N VAL A 1026 14.58 -25.88 4.38
CA VAL A 1026 13.81 -26.80 3.53
C VAL A 1026 12.31 -26.80 3.84
N ASP A 1027 11.49 -27.18 2.87
CA ASP A 1027 10.07 -27.48 3.08
C ASP A 1027 9.86 -28.88 3.71
N SER A 1028 8.60 -29.30 3.88
CA SER A 1028 8.24 -30.63 4.40
C SER A 1028 8.55 -31.79 3.44
N GLN A 1029 8.92 -31.51 2.19
CA GLN A 1029 9.32 -32.48 1.16
C GLN A 1029 10.85 -32.54 0.97
N ASN A 1030 11.62 -31.77 1.76
CA ASN A 1030 13.07 -31.59 1.65
C ASN A 1030 13.54 -30.90 0.34
N ASN A 1031 12.68 -30.06 -0.25
CA ASN A 1031 13.06 -29.08 -1.27
C ASN A 1031 13.69 -27.85 -0.60
N LEU A 1032 14.65 -27.20 -1.27
CA LEU A 1032 15.47 -26.13 -0.68
C LEU A 1032 14.79 -24.75 -0.81
N ILE A 1033 14.13 -24.25 0.23
CA ILE A 1033 13.44 -22.94 0.21
C ILE A 1033 14.36 -21.74 0.49
N GLY A 1034 15.57 -21.97 1.03
CA GLY A 1034 16.57 -20.91 1.22
C GLY A 1034 17.82 -21.35 2.00
N ASN A 1035 18.58 -20.37 2.44
CA ASN A 1035 19.81 -20.52 3.22
C ASN A 1035 19.85 -19.43 4.30
N ILE A 1036 20.01 -19.81 5.57
CA ILE A 1036 20.35 -18.86 6.65
C ILE A 1036 21.86 -18.93 6.87
N SER A 1037 22.51 -17.77 6.93
CA SER A 1037 23.94 -17.59 7.17
C SER A 1037 24.20 -17.15 8.61
N ILE A 1038 25.41 -17.41 9.12
CA ILE A 1038 25.87 -16.88 10.41
C ILE A 1038 25.87 -15.34 10.42
N THR A 1039 26.11 -14.71 9.26
CA THR A 1039 26.01 -13.24 9.07
C THR A 1039 24.62 -12.69 9.36
N ASP A 1040 23.58 -13.50 9.20
CA ASP A 1040 22.19 -13.05 9.34
C ASP A 1040 21.82 -12.84 10.81
N VAL A 1041 22.70 -13.24 11.74
CA VAL A 1041 22.59 -12.84 13.15
C VAL A 1041 22.56 -11.32 13.31
N LYS A 1042 23.12 -10.55 12.34
CA LYS A 1042 23.06 -9.07 12.33
C LYS A 1042 21.62 -8.55 12.54
N TYR A 1043 20.63 -9.21 11.95
CA TYR A 1043 19.22 -8.81 12.01
C TYR A 1043 18.56 -9.03 13.38
N VAL A 1044 19.14 -9.86 14.27
CA VAL A 1044 18.59 -10.17 15.60
C VAL A 1044 19.42 -9.61 16.77
N THR A 1045 20.43 -8.79 16.48
CA THR A 1045 21.31 -8.16 17.49
C THR A 1045 20.65 -7.06 18.33
N ARG A 1046 19.61 -6.41 17.80
CA ARG A 1046 18.98 -5.24 18.43
C ARG A 1046 17.83 -5.69 19.32
N ALA A 1047 17.64 -5.04 20.47
CA ALA A 1047 16.57 -5.37 21.41
C ALA A 1047 15.17 -5.31 20.77
N SER A 1048 14.96 -4.43 19.78
CA SER A 1048 13.73 -4.33 18.99
C SER A 1048 13.48 -5.50 18.04
N SER A 1049 14.52 -6.22 17.61
CA SER A 1049 14.42 -7.39 16.71
C SER A 1049 14.61 -8.74 17.41
N ALA A 1050 14.84 -8.75 18.73
CA ALA A 1050 14.83 -9.95 19.56
C ALA A 1050 13.56 -10.84 19.40
N PRO A 1051 12.34 -10.31 19.11
CA PRO A 1051 11.18 -11.15 18.80
C PRO A 1051 11.38 -12.08 17.59
N LEU A 1052 12.21 -11.69 16.61
CA LEU A 1052 12.44 -12.49 15.39
C LEU A 1052 13.03 -13.87 15.70
N LEU A 1053 13.80 -14.02 16.77
CA LEU A 1053 14.33 -15.30 17.26
C LEU A 1053 13.24 -16.35 17.52
N ARG A 1054 12.01 -15.90 17.82
CA ARG A 1054 10.83 -16.75 18.08
C ARG A 1054 9.99 -17.01 16.83
N THR A 1055 10.23 -16.29 15.73
CA THR A 1055 9.56 -16.48 14.43
C THR A 1055 10.14 -17.68 13.68
N THR A 1056 9.49 -18.07 12.58
CA THR A 1056 9.90 -19.23 11.78
C THR A 1056 11.02 -18.89 10.79
N CYS A 1057 11.84 -19.89 10.43
CA CYS A 1057 12.93 -19.73 9.47
C CYS A 1057 12.44 -19.23 8.09
N SER A 1058 11.27 -19.66 7.64
CA SER A 1058 10.63 -19.14 6.42
C SER A 1058 10.30 -17.64 6.51
N HIS A 1059 9.78 -17.18 7.65
CA HIS A 1059 9.45 -15.76 7.86
C HIS A 1059 10.73 -14.91 7.90
N PHE A 1060 11.76 -15.38 8.60
CA PHE A 1060 13.06 -14.70 8.70
C PHE A 1060 13.80 -14.61 7.36
N LEU A 1061 13.73 -15.65 6.51
CA LEU A 1061 14.18 -15.56 5.12
C LEU A 1061 13.44 -14.47 4.33
N GLY A 1062 12.16 -14.24 4.61
CA GLY A 1062 11.39 -13.13 4.04
C GLY A 1062 11.96 -11.75 4.44
N ILE A 1063 12.28 -11.57 5.73
CA ILE A 1063 12.90 -10.34 6.25
C ILE A 1063 14.29 -10.12 5.64
N ILE A 1064 15.14 -11.14 5.61
CA ILE A 1064 16.48 -11.05 5.00
C ILE A 1064 16.40 -10.62 3.53
N ARG A 1065 15.46 -11.20 2.75
CA ARG A 1065 15.22 -10.82 1.35
C ARG A 1065 14.72 -9.39 1.20
N TYR A 1066 13.82 -8.95 2.07
CA TYR A 1066 13.30 -7.58 2.08
C TYR A 1066 14.42 -6.55 2.34
N GLU A 1067 15.18 -6.73 3.42
CA GLU A 1067 16.27 -5.83 3.78
C GLU A 1067 17.36 -5.80 2.70
N GLN A 1068 17.76 -6.96 2.15
CA GLN A 1068 18.73 -7.01 1.04
C GLN A 1068 18.24 -6.28 -0.22
N GLY A 1069 16.94 -6.36 -0.55
CA GLY A 1069 16.33 -5.63 -1.65
C GLY A 1069 16.25 -4.12 -1.42
N VAL A 1070 16.03 -3.68 -0.18
CA VAL A 1070 16.03 -2.27 0.23
C VAL A 1070 17.45 -1.69 0.26
N GLU A 1071 18.42 -2.39 0.86
CA GLU A 1071 19.83 -1.98 0.96
C GLU A 1071 20.49 -1.84 -0.44
N ASN A 1072 20.25 -2.78 -1.36
CA ASN A 1072 21.03 -2.91 -2.60
C ASN A 1072 20.30 -2.44 -3.88
N GLY A 1073 19.01 -2.08 -3.80
CA GLY A 1073 18.21 -1.64 -4.95
C GLY A 1073 18.04 -2.68 -6.07
N ARG A 1074 18.28 -3.97 -5.79
CA ARG A 1074 18.26 -5.07 -6.76
C ARG A 1074 17.39 -6.21 -6.23
N ASP A 1075 16.31 -6.51 -6.96
CA ASP A 1075 15.34 -7.58 -6.65
C ASP A 1075 15.84 -8.97 -7.12
N SER A 1076 17.11 -9.26 -6.86
CA SER A 1076 17.81 -10.45 -7.36
C SER A 1076 17.93 -11.51 -6.26
N PHE A 1077 17.16 -12.59 -6.37
CA PHE A 1077 17.19 -13.65 -5.37
C PHE A 1077 18.50 -14.47 -5.49
N PRO A 1078 19.32 -14.58 -4.43
CA PRO A 1078 20.54 -15.38 -4.46
C PRO A 1078 20.21 -16.87 -4.59
N VAL A 1079 20.51 -17.46 -5.76
CA VAL A 1079 20.27 -18.89 -6.03
C VAL A 1079 21.41 -19.72 -5.45
N PHE A 1080 21.30 -20.05 -4.16
CA PHE A 1080 22.25 -20.87 -3.39
C PHE A 1080 22.37 -22.35 -3.83
N SER A 1081 21.82 -22.74 -4.99
CA SER A 1081 21.78 -24.13 -5.46
C SER A 1081 22.52 -24.38 -6.79
N VAL A 1082 23.02 -25.61 -6.94
CA VAL A 1082 23.58 -26.20 -8.17
C VAL A 1082 23.12 -27.65 -8.32
N ASN A 1083 23.21 -28.19 -9.54
CA ASN A 1083 22.89 -29.60 -9.80
C ASN A 1083 24.20 -30.41 -9.92
N PRO A 1084 24.20 -31.75 -9.78
CA PRO A 1084 25.42 -32.58 -9.88
C PRO A 1084 26.22 -32.36 -11.19
N GLY A 1085 25.50 -32.16 -12.30
CA GLY A 1085 26.08 -31.84 -13.62
C GLY A 1085 26.51 -30.39 -13.82
N SER A 1086 26.36 -29.49 -12.84
CA SER A 1086 26.91 -28.13 -12.93
C SER A 1086 28.44 -28.15 -12.90
N SER A 1087 29.09 -27.26 -13.66
CA SER A 1087 30.55 -27.12 -13.63
C SER A 1087 31.06 -26.48 -12.33
N LEU A 1088 32.33 -26.72 -12.01
CA LEU A 1088 33.01 -26.04 -10.92
C LEU A 1088 33.02 -24.52 -11.13
N GLY A 1089 33.23 -24.06 -12.37
CA GLY A 1089 33.15 -22.65 -12.73
C GLY A 1089 31.78 -22.03 -12.43
N HIS A 1090 30.69 -22.68 -12.83
CA HIS A 1090 29.33 -22.23 -12.50
C HIS A 1090 29.06 -22.20 -10.99
N THR A 1091 29.64 -23.16 -10.26
CA THR A 1091 29.51 -23.27 -8.79
C THR A 1091 30.28 -22.15 -8.07
N VAL A 1092 31.50 -21.85 -8.52
CA VAL A 1092 32.34 -20.77 -8.00
C VAL A 1092 31.79 -19.39 -8.35
N ALA A 1093 31.31 -19.19 -9.59
CA ALA A 1093 30.63 -17.97 -10.00
C ALA A 1093 29.42 -17.67 -9.09
N LYS A 1094 28.59 -18.68 -8.78
CA LYS A 1094 27.47 -18.54 -7.83
C LYS A 1094 27.91 -18.25 -6.39
N LEU A 1095 28.96 -18.89 -5.88
CA LEU A 1095 29.50 -18.57 -4.54
C LEU A 1095 29.94 -17.12 -4.43
N ILE A 1096 30.67 -16.63 -5.43
CA ILE A 1096 31.18 -15.25 -5.47
C ILE A 1096 30.00 -14.27 -5.59
N ALA A 1097 29.08 -14.50 -6.55
CA ALA A 1097 27.94 -13.62 -6.79
C ALA A 1097 26.94 -13.54 -5.62
N THR A 1098 26.83 -14.60 -4.80
CA THR A 1098 25.96 -14.63 -3.62
C THR A 1098 26.68 -14.33 -2.30
N LYS A 1099 27.98 -13.97 -2.32
CA LYS A 1099 28.86 -13.85 -1.14
C LYS A 1099 28.83 -15.09 -0.21
N SER A 1100 28.58 -16.28 -0.75
CA SER A 1100 28.30 -17.49 0.03
C SER A 1100 29.56 -18.28 0.41
N HIS A 1101 29.49 -18.98 1.55
CA HIS A 1101 30.48 -20.00 1.95
C HIS A 1101 30.13 -21.43 1.48
N ARG A 1102 28.86 -21.67 1.11
CA ARG A 1102 28.31 -22.98 0.75
C ARG A 1102 27.32 -22.87 -0.41
N MET A 1103 27.29 -23.90 -1.26
CA MET A 1103 26.27 -24.14 -2.28
C MET A 1103 25.61 -25.49 -2.03
N TRP A 1104 24.29 -25.51 -2.16
CA TRP A 1104 23.46 -26.69 -1.94
C TRP A 1104 23.32 -27.46 -3.26
N VAL A 1105 23.56 -28.78 -3.23
CA VAL A 1105 23.40 -29.64 -4.39
C VAL A 1105 22.00 -30.23 -4.40
N THR A 1106 21.23 -29.87 -5.42
CA THR A 1106 19.81 -30.19 -5.59
C THR A 1106 19.58 -31.13 -6.77
N VAL A 1107 18.53 -31.93 -6.75
CA VAL A 1107 18.13 -32.79 -7.88
C VAL A 1107 16.64 -32.59 -8.20
N SER A 1108 16.32 -32.32 -9.48
CA SER A 1108 14.93 -32.14 -9.92
C SER A 1108 14.10 -33.41 -9.74
N SER A 1109 12.86 -33.26 -9.27
CA SER A 1109 12.00 -34.38 -8.87
C SER A 1109 11.37 -35.17 -10.04
N SER A 1110 11.67 -34.82 -11.29
CA SER A 1110 11.03 -35.41 -12.49
C SER A 1110 11.79 -36.60 -13.11
N ALA A 1111 12.86 -37.11 -12.47
CA ALA A 1111 13.74 -38.14 -13.03
C ALA A 1111 13.44 -39.57 -12.53
N SER A 1112 12.25 -40.11 -12.82
CA SER A 1112 11.96 -41.56 -12.67
C SER A 1112 12.10 -42.27 -14.02
N SER A 1113 13.18 -43.03 -14.21
CA SER A 1113 13.49 -43.70 -15.48
C SER A 1113 12.67 -44.97 -15.73
N THR A 1114 11.95 -45.02 -16.85
CA THR A 1114 11.39 -46.27 -17.42
C THR A 1114 11.85 -46.43 -18.88
N PRO A 1115 12.28 -47.64 -19.31
CA PRO A 1115 12.74 -47.86 -20.68
C PRO A 1115 11.56 -47.96 -21.66
N PRO A 1116 11.76 -47.62 -22.95
CA PRO A 1116 10.70 -47.68 -23.96
C PRO A 1116 10.36 -49.13 -24.34
N LEU A 1117 9.07 -49.45 -24.40
CA LEU A 1117 8.55 -50.69 -24.99
C LEU A 1117 7.47 -50.38 -26.02
N THR A 1118 7.60 -50.99 -27.20
CA THR A 1118 6.77 -50.75 -28.38
C THR A 1118 5.77 -51.90 -28.60
N SER A 1119 4.48 -51.60 -28.85
CA SER A 1119 3.58 -52.30 -29.81
C SER A 1119 2.10 -52.04 -29.56
N GLY A 1120 1.27 -52.24 -30.59
CA GLY A 1120 -0.13 -52.69 -30.42
C GLY A 1120 -1.23 -51.70 -30.80
N LEU A 1121 -2.07 -52.08 -31.77
CA LEU A 1121 -3.27 -51.33 -32.21
C LEU A 1121 -4.57 -51.88 -31.58
N GLN A 1122 -5.63 -51.06 -31.70
CA GLN A 1122 -7.05 -51.43 -31.87
C GLN A 1122 -7.93 -51.85 -30.66
N THR A 1123 -8.74 -50.86 -30.22
CA THR A 1123 -10.23 -50.89 -30.21
C THR A 1123 -10.99 -52.20 -29.97
N HIS A 1124 -11.82 -52.25 -28.90
CA HIS A 1124 -13.29 -52.08 -29.05
C HIS A 1124 -14.00 -51.83 -27.71
N VAL A 1125 -15.25 -51.35 -27.78
CA VAL A 1125 -16.25 -51.29 -26.68
C VAL A 1125 -17.53 -52.00 -27.15
N PRO A 1126 -18.19 -52.78 -26.27
CA PRO A 1126 -19.62 -52.56 -26.01
C PRO A 1126 -19.99 -52.71 -24.51
N ALA A 1127 -21.27 -52.46 -24.16
CA ALA A 1127 -21.77 -52.41 -22.77
C ALA A 1127 -23.06 -53.26 -22.57
N ILE A 1128 -23.73 -53.06 -21.42
CA ILE A 1128 -25.12 -53.43 -21.02
C ILE A 1128 -25.23 -54.48 -19.87
N GLN A 1129 -26.22 -54.26 -18.98
CA GLN A 1129 -26.60 -55.01 -17.75
C GLN A 1129 -27.80 -55.98 -18.08
N PRO A 1130 -28.83 -56.36 -17.25
CA PRO A 1130 -29.16 -56.06 -15.83
C PRO A 1130 -29.93 -57.13 -14.96
N HIS A 1131 -30.19 -56.79 -13.68
CA HIS A 1131 -31.29 -57.22 -12.76
C HIS A 1131 -31.45 -58.73 -12.37
N SER A 1132 -32.16 -59.20 -11.33
CA SER A 1132 -32.55 -58.84 -9.92
C SER A 1132 -33.23 -60.14 -9.30
N ILE A 1133 -33.93 -60.31 -8.16
CA ILE A 1133 -34.50 -59.56 -6.99
C ILE A 1133 -34.63 -60.59 -5.80
N GLY A 1134 -34.71 -60.20 -4.50
CA GLY A 1134 -35.23 -61.11 -3.43
C GLY A 1134 -35.08 -60.66 -1.95
N GLY A 1135 -36.12 -60.88 -1.11
CA GLY A 1135 -36.18 -60.64 0.37
C GLY A 1135 -37.25 -61.55 1.03
N PRO A 1136 -37.43 -61.62 2.39
CA PRO A 1136 -37.95 -60.50 3.23
C PRO A 1136 -37.46 -60.45 4.72
N ALA A 1137 -38.02 -59.55 5.56
CA ALA A 1137 -37.78 -59.35 7.02
C ALA A 1137 -39.08 -58.97 7.78
N PRO A 1138 -39.22 -59.12 9.13
CA PRO A 1138 -38.81 -58.12 10.17
C PRO A 1138 -38.33 -58.84 11.50
N PRO A 1139 -38.40 -58.36 12.78
CA PRO A 1139 -38.83 -57.09 13.42
C PRO A 1139 -37.84 -56.51 14.48
N SER A 1140 -38.26 -56.12 15.71
CA SER A 1140 -37.49 -55.35 16.73
C SER A 1140 -38.03 -55.53 18.18
N PRO A 1141 -37.35 -55.03 19.27
CA PRO A 1141 -37.61 -53.65 19.78
C PRO A 1141 -36.44 -52.89 20.50
N HIS A 1142 -36.55 -51.54 20.56
CA HIS A 1142 -36.15 -50.51 21.57
C HIS A 1142 -34.97 -50.72 22.59
N THR A 1143 -34.14 -49.74 23.01
CA THR A 1143 -34.08 -48.25 22.85
C THR A 1143 -32.67 -47.66 23.19
N ASP A 1144 -32.40 -46.44 22.71
CA ASP A 1144 -31.49 -45.36 23.20
C ASP A 1144 -30.02 -45.62 23.61
N ARG A 1145 -29.07 -45.09 22.80
CA ARG A 1145 -28.22 -43.93 23.15
C ARG A 1145 -27.38 -43.41 21.96
N LEU A 1146 -26.81 -42.21 22.10
CA LEU A 1146 -26.09 -41.45 21.06
C LEU A 1146 -24.77 -42.11 20.62
N ALA A 1147 -24.40 -41.93 19.35
CA ALA A 1147 -23.18 -42.46 18.76
C ALA A 1147 -22.09 -41.39 18.59
N SER A 1148 -20.84 -41.74 18.88
CA SER A 1148 -19.67 -40.90 18.64
C SER A 1148 -18.38 -41.72 18.54
N THR A 1149 -17.87 -41.96 17.32
CA THR A 1149 -16.43 -42.25 17.07
C THR A 1149 -16.07 -42.13 15.58
N ALA A 1150 -15.07 -41.31 15.33
CA ALA A 1150 -14.10 -41.24 14.22
C ALA A 1150 -14.13 -42.27 13.06
N SER A 1151 -13.91 -41.76 11.85
CA SER A 1151 -13.13 -42.41 10.80
C SER A 1151 -12.33 -41.40 9.96
N ASN A 1152 -11.00 -41.54 9.99
CA ASN A 1152 -9.94 -40.97 9.14
C ASN A 1152 -10.14 -39.58 8.48
N ALA A 1153 -9.38 -38.59 8.97
CA ALA A 1153 -9.08 -37.37 8.21
C ALA A 1153 -8.08 -37.64 7.07
N GLY A 1154 -8.40 -37.16 5.86
CA GLY A 1154 -7.47 -37.11 4.73
C GLY A 1154 -6.91 -35.70 4.56
N ALA A 1155 -5.59 -35.54 4.51
CA ALA A 1155 -4.96 -34.25 4.27
C ALA A 1155 -5.05 -33.84 2.79
N ILE A 1156 -5.47 -32.60 2.53
CA ILE A 1156 -5.48 -32.01 1.19
C ILE A 1156 -4.13 -31.32 0.95
N PRO A 1157 -3.42 -31.60 -0.17
CA PRO A 1157 -2.09 -31.03 -0.42
C PRO A 1157 -2.15 -29.57 -0.90
N THR A 1158 -1.33 -28.71 -0.30
CA THR A 1158 -1.14 -27.32 -0.74
C THR A 1158 -0.24 -27.25 -1.97
N SER A 1159 -0.81 -27.07 -3.17
CA SER A 1159 -0.09 -27.02 -4.43
C SER A 1159 0.36 -25.60 -4.82
N GLY A 1160 1.40 -25.07 -4.17
CA GLY A 1160 2.09 -23.85 -4.60
C GLY A 1160 3.30 -24.17 -5.48
N ALA A 1161 3.25 -23.88 -6.78
CA ALA A 1161 4.29 -24.22 -7.74
C ALA A 1161 5.47 -23.23 -7.72
N GLY A 1162 6.22 -23.20 -6.62
CA GLY A 1162 7.51 -22.50 -6.58
C GLY A 1162 8.50 -23.08 -7.60
N VAL A 1163 9.37 -22.24 -8.16
CA VAL A 1163 10.45 -22.67 -9.08
C VAL A 1163 11.28 -23.75 -8.38
N GLY A 1164 11.18 -24.98 -8.88
CA GLY A 1164 11.56 -26.19 -8.15
C GLY A 1164 13.04 -26.27 -7.77
N SER A 1165 13.39 -25.74 -6.61
CA SER A 1165 14.65 -25.95 -5.92
C SER A 1165 14.71 -27.40 -5.44
N GLY A 1166 15.14 -28.27 -6.35
CA GLY A 1166 15.01 -29.72 -6.22
C GLY A 1166 15.54 -30.30 -4.90
N ILE A 1167 15.07 -31.50 -4.58
CA ILE A 1167 15.33 -32.20 -3.31
C ILE A 1167 16.81 -32.08 -2.93
N LEU A 1168 17.07 -31.66 -1.69
CA LEU A 1168 18.42 -31.47 -1.16
C LEU A 1168 19.18 -32.80 -1.11
N ARG A 1169 20.35 -32.85 -1.77
CA ARG A 1169 21.16 -34.08 -1.93
C ARG A 1169 22.63 -33.93 -1.55
N GLY A 1170 23.14 -32.70 -1.41
CA GLY A 1170 24.52 -32.48 -1.00
C GLY A 1170 24.86 -31.02 -0.72
N VAL A 1171 26.13 -30.76 -0.37
CA VAL A 1171 26.68 -29.42 -0.18
C VAL A 1171 28.13 -29.36 -0.66
N VAL A 1172 28.51 -28.24 -1.30
CA VAL A 1172 29.88 -27.87 -1.66
C VAL A 1172 30.23 -26.59 -0.90
N SER A 1173 31.36 -26.56 -0.21
CA SER A 1173 31.86 -25.38 0.50
C SER A 1173 33.13 -24.81 -0.14
N LEU A 1174 33.50 -23.57 0.23
CA LEU A 1174 34.77 -22.96 -0.20
C LEU A 1174 35.98 -23.86 0.10
N THR A 1175 35.99 -24.57 1.24
CA THR A 1175 37.07 -25.51 1.59
C THR A 1175 37.16 -26.67 0.60
N ASP A 1176 36.04 -27.15 0.06
CA ASP A 1176 36.01 -28.25 -0.91
C ASP A 1176 36.51 -27.82 -2.30
N ILE A 1177 36.38 -26.52 -2.61
CA ILE A 1177 36.89 -25.88 -3.84
C ILE A 1177 38.39 -25.60 -3.72
N ILE A 1178 38.84 -25.09 -2.57
CA ILE A 1178 40.28 -24.94 -2.27
C ILE A 1178 40.98 -26.30 -2.31
N TYR A 1179 40.33 -27.38 -1.86
CA TYR A 1179 40.84 -28.73 -2.05
C TYR A 1179 40.98 -29.14 -3.53
N CYS A 1180 40.03 -28.78 -4.41
CA CYS A 1180 40.21 -28.97 -5.85
C CYS A 1180 41.46 -28.25 -6.38
N PHE A 1181 41.70 -27.00 -5.95
CA PHE A 1181 42.91 -26.25 -6.32
C PHE A 1181 44.19 -26.88 -5.73
N ALA A 1182 44.14 -27.39 -4.50
CA ALA A 1182 45.27 -28.09 -3.88
C ALA A 1182 45.64 -29.37 -4.65
N ARG A 1183 44.63 -30.16 -5.02
CA ARG A 1183 44.81 -31.41 -5.79
C ARG A 1183 45.38 -31.14 -7.19
N GLU A 1184 44.87 -30.12 -7.90
CA GLU A 1184 45.43 -29.67 -9.19
C GLU A 1184 46.84 -29.04 -9.02
N GLY A 1185 47.09 -28.43 -7.85
CA GLY A 1185 48.40 -27.94 -7.44
C GLY A 1185 49.46 -29.04 -7.26
N GLY A 1186 49.04 -30.29 -7.05
CA GLY A 1186 49.90 -31.43 -6.70
C GLY A 1186 50.09 -31.63 -5.19
N MET A 1187 49.28 -30.98 -4.36
CA MET A 1187 49.39 -30.99 -2.89
C MET A 1187 48.56 -32.14 -2.29
N ASN A 1188 49.06 -32.75 -1.21
CA ASN A 1188 48.37 -33.84 -0.51
C ASN A 1188 47.66 -33.31 0.75
N VAL A 1189 46.32 -33.28 0.72
CA VAL A 1189 45.46 -32.75 1.79
C VAL A 1189 44.24 -33.67 1.93
N ASP A 1190 43.79 -34.03 3.14
CA ASP A 1190 42.56 -34.83 3.34
C ASP A 1190 41.34 -33.93 3.70
N PRO A 1191 40.34 -33.78 2.81
CA PRO A 1191 39.08 -33.09 3.13
C PRO A 1191 38.33 -33.75 4.29
N GLY A 1192 38.48 -35.06 4.44
CA GLY A 1192 37.94 -35.83 5.54
C GLY A 1192 38.53 -35.36 6.88
N GLU A 1193 39.81 -35.01 6.96
CA GLU A 1193 40.45 -34.55 8.19
C GLU A 1193 39.96 -33.15 8.59
N ALA A 1194 39.87 -32.22 7.64
CA ALA A 1194 39.29 -30.90 7.84
C ALA A 1194 37.79 -30.94 8.22
N ARG A 1195 37.06 -31.98 7.78
CA ARG A 1195 35.67 -32.24 8.20
C ARG A 1195 35.60 -32.95 9.57
N ARG A 1196 36.54 -33.84 9.89
CA ARG A 1196 36.62 -34.55 11.19
C ARG A 1196 37.04 -33.60 12.32
N ARG A 1197 38.02 -32.70 12.12
CA ARG A 1197 38.40 -31.67 13.12
C ARG A 1197 37.20 -30.86 13.61
N ARG A 1198 36.35 -30.41 12.67
CA ARG A 1198 35.10 -29.65 12.95
C ARG A 1198 34.01 -30.47 13.69
N ARG A 1199 34.15 -31.80 13.78
CA ARG A 1199 33.23 -32.71 14.51
C ARG A 1199 33.82 -33.21 15.83
N SER A 1200 35.14 -33.31 15.95
CA SER A 1200 35.79 -33.66 17.23
C SER A 1200 35.61 -32.57 18.29
N SER A 1201 35.52 -31.30 17.89
CA SER A 1201 35.21 -30.19 18.79
C SER A 1201 33.80 -30.29 19.40
N SER A 1202 32.79 -30.70 18.63
CA SER A 1202 31.42 -30.88 19.14
C SER A 1202 31.19 -32.19 19.92
N ALA A 1203 32.17 -33.10 19.94
CA ALA A 1203 32.09 -34.35 20.69
C ALA A 1203 32.39 -34.21 22.20
N TYR A 1204 32.96 -33.09 22.64
CA TYR A 1204 33.31 -32.87 24.06
C TYR A 1204 32.10 -32.48 24.92
N SER A 1205 31.03 -31.95 24.31
CA SER A 1205 29.86 -31.40 25.01
C SER A 1205 28.75 -32.42 25.31
N SER A 1206 28.92 -33.70 24.93
CA SER A 1206 27.87 -34.73 24.99
C SER A 1206 28.20 -35.91 25.92
N ALA A 1207 29.24 -35.79 26.76
CA ALA A 1207 29.77 -36.89 27.57
C ALA A 1207 30.09 -36.52 29.03
N SER A 1208 29.07 -36.21 29.84
CA SER A 1208 29.09 -36.56 31.27
C SER A 1208 27.67 -36.66 31.82
N GLY A 1209 27.24 -37.89 32.12
CA GLY A 1209 25.87 -38.20 32.58
C GLY A 1209 25.75 -39.52 33.35
N ASN A 1210 26.89 -40.11 33.74
CA ASN A 1210 27.00 -41.18 34.73
C ASN A 1210 28.45 -41.26 35.22
N GLY A 1211 28.69 -41.87 36.39
CA GLY A 1211 29.95 -41.77 37.12
C GLY A 1211 31.06 -42.78 36.78
N ASP A 1212 32.17 -42.59 37.51
CA ASP A 1212 33.37 -43.43 37.69
C ASP A 1212 34.40 -43.63 36.55
N ALA A 1213 35.54 -42.96 36.77
CA ALA A 1213 36.91 -43.49 36.71
C ALA A 1213 37.45 -44.15 35.41
N ALA A 1214 38.18 -43.35 34.61
CA ALA A 1214 39.54 -43.69 34.17
C ALA A 1214 40.33 -42.43 33.75
N ARG A 1215 41.67 -42.49 33.84
CA ARG A 1215 42.60 -41.52 33.22
C ARG A 1215 43.47 -42.23 32.18
N ASP A 1216 44.19 -41.43 31.40
CA ASP A 1216 45.43 -41.73 30.67
C ASP A 1216 45.39 -42.37 29.24
N ARG A 1217 45.98 -41.58 28.32
CA ARG A 1217 46.88 -41.96 27.19
C ARG A 1217 46.32 -42.63 25.92
N PHE A 1218 46.36 -41.85 24.84
CA PHE A 1218 46.91 -42.17 23.50
C PHE A 1218 46.88 -40.85 22.68
N TRP A 1219 47.94 -40.33 22.04
CA TRP A 1219 49.30 -40.83 21.74
C TRP A 1219 50.38 -39.76 21.95
N ALA A 1220 51.63 -40.19 22.14
CA ALA A 1220 52.83 -39.40 21.91
C ALA A 1220 53.95 -40.28 21.31
N GLY A 1221 54.84 -39.68 20.53
CA GLY A 1221 55.89 -40.36 19.72
C GLY A 1221 55.64 -40.14 18.22
N VAL A 1222 56.64 -39.87 17.38
CA VAL A 1222 58.12 -39.98 17.49
C VAL A 1222 58.73 -38.59 17.16
N GLY A 1223 59.65 -37.99 17.94
CA GLY A 1223 61.11 -38.22 17.98
C GLY A 1223 61.84 -37.42 16.88
N SER A 1224 62.96 -36.70 17.05
CA SER A 1224 64.07 -36.68 18.04
C SER A 1224 64.99 -35.44 17.75
N PRO A 1225 66.16 -35.17 18.41
CA PRO A 1225 66.53 -35.24 19.85
C PRO A 1225 67.42 -34.07 20.39
N GLY A 1226 67.01 -33.42 21.50
CA GLY A 1226 67.88 -32.84 22.56
C GLY A 1226 68.80 -31.63 22.24
N PRO A 1227 69.66 -31.18 23.21
CA PRO A 1227 69.81 -31.62 24.61
C PRO A 1227 69.68 -30.50 25.69
N ARG A 1228 69.47 -30.94 26.96
CA ARG A 1228 69.97 -30.44 28.28
C ARG A 1228 70.44 -28.96 28.42
N GLU A 1229 70.17 -28.21 29.50
CA GLU A 1229 70.05 -28.49 30.95
C GLU A 1229 69.02 -27.51 31.61
N ARG A 1230 68.57 -27.53 32.89
CA ARG A 1230 68.49 -28.42 34.07
C ARG A 1230 68.44 -27.46 35.29
N ARG A 1231 67.60 -27.74 36.32
CA ARG A 1231 67.49 -27.03 37.63
C ARG A 1231 66.73 -25.68 37.64
N THR A 1232 66.08 -25.22 38.71
CA THR A 1232 65.41 -25.83 39.91
C THR A 1232 64.54 -24.77 40.62
N SER A 1233 63.52 -25.19 41.39
CA SER A 1233 62.90 -24.55 42.61
C SER A 1233 63.04 -23.03 42.87
N GLY A 1234 62.00 -22.28 43.28
CA GLY A 1234 60.62 -22.62 43.67
C GLY A 1234 60.20 -22.04 45.04
N LEU A 1235 58.94 -22.29 45.46
CA LEU A 1235 58.32 -22.02 46.77
C LEU A 1235 57.98 -20.56 47.18
N GLY A 1236 56.80 -20.41 47.81
CA GLY A 1236 56.33 -19.22 48.54
C GLY A 1236 55.39 -18.30 47.75
N GLY A 1237 54.11 -18.08 48.13
CA GLY A 1237 53.27 -18.73 49.14
C GLY A 1237 52.41 -17.75 49.97
N SER A 1238 51.22 -18.20 50.41
CA SER A 1238 50.27 -17.50 51.30
C SER A 1238 49.49 -16.31 50.69
N ALA A 1239 48.24 -15.99 51.05
CA ALA A 1239 47.07 -16.76 51.54
C ALA A 1239 45.84 -15.80 51.62
N VAL A 1240 44.63 -16.36 51.81
CA VAL A 1240 43.37 -15.65 52.20
C VAL A 1240 42.75 -14.78 51.08
N GLU A 1241 41.47 -14.90 50.73
CA GLU A 1241 40.36 -15.80 51.19
C GLU A 1241 39.62 -16.41 49.99
#